data_AF-A0A970WJF9-F1
#
_entry.id   AF-A0A970WJF9-F1
#
_cell.length_a   1.000
_cell.length_b   1.000
_cell.length_c   1.000
_cell.angle_alpha   90.00
_cell.angle_beta   90.00
_cell.angle_gamma   90.00
#
_symmetry.space_group_name_H-M   'P 1'
#
loop_
_entity.id
_entity.type
_entity.pdbx_description
1 polymer ?
#
loop_
_entity_poly.entity_id
_entity_poly.type
_entity_poly.pdbx_seq_one_letter_code
_entity_poly.pdbx_strand_id
1 'polypeptide(L)'
;MRLLPLFPVRRGSGWGVRKDEARRRRRAASGRRLGLEALEDRRLMTAGVGDVGGDTTPPTATVVINGDATWTNSRSVTASLTATDDLSGVTEMRYAINGYAEAQYSPWEPFATTKVLQLPSWQGANYVNFQVRDAAGNVTWVWDSIALDMVAPTANLQINQGAAMTNSRIVSLALTAADANSGLAEMRFAINGQAEEKYSAWEPFAATKALTLPNWQGTNWVNVQVRDRAGNVRLAYRSIILDTVAPTVSFNINGGVALTNSRTVNLGLTATDATSGVADMRFAINSQAEEKYSAWEPFATTKTLTLPNWQGANWVNMQVRDRAGNVRFAYRSIVLDTVAPTVAQAALAADSPVTETWTVLSVLGADASGEAKLVYTWTVSAMPSGAPAPSFSINSSNAAKSTQVTFSQAGTYAFTATIADPAGLSVSSSATVSVLQSLTSIQVTPGSAAVTIQTTRQFAAQGLDQFGRPLTSQPAFTWTVGGGGTVDSRSGLFTAPGLPAVSTVTSAAGAVTGTATATVVLGLNDLDLDLLTATRFANDSRIDRTEMLEILRSTGADDQLVDAYEFADLKAILNKASLLQIPGYARVLADDVVNGNPANARYQGQTLGNLAAGSSATQLNMLVDKWFLGADRPAAAFPYQSFAGSLFVNNPTYTDMNQGGVGDCYLIAALGAIAKSSPAAIENIFIDNGDDTWTVRLYVGTTADYLTVDRLLPALPDGSPAYHAVGGGRFSNPANELWLALAEKAYAQWNETGRTGRSNPENSYASISSGWMDTVSNQVLGNAATTYWWLPDSHKQYLIAGIRENKAVTYATKKAPGNGLAGPHAYVVTGYDSTNDTFQLYNPWGDTHPGPLTYSQLRNSGQCFTIADAWSTLPPTGLPSGAAVGQTPILSQPDDAGVFLWHLRGVIIADSPFRAPSHPAHMAADQTASRKMELAKHHASFRPSAPAVDAWFRAVADDESFQPAEFAQSWDELSIIAATAVADAFSPKT
;
A
#
# COMPACT_ATOMS: atom_id res chain seq x y z
N MET A 1 -51.74 -46.57 -5.86
CA MET A 1 -52.61 -47.77 -5.96
C MET A 1 -52.05 -48.83 -5.02
N ARG A 2 -52.78 -49.24 -3.95
CA ARG A 2 -52.40 -50.26 -2.93
C ARG A 2 -51.13 -49.93 -2.10
N LEU A 3 -51.01 -50.18 -0.78
CA LEU A 3 -51.90 -50.57 0.34
C LEU A 3 -51.56 -49.62 1.53
N LEU A 4 -52.44 -49.14 2.43
CA LEU A 4 -53.44 -49.79 3.32
C LEU A 4 -52.81 -50.60 4.49
N PRO A 5 -53.41 -50.70 5.71
CA PRO A 5 -54.39 -49.78 6.37
C PRO A 5 -54.44 -49.78 7.95
N LEU A 6 -55.50 -49.12 8.51
CA LEU A 6 -56.14 -49.28 9.86
C LEU A 6 -55.45 -48.67 11.11
N PHE A 7 -56.01 -47.67 11.85
CA PHE A 7 -57.21 -47.60 12.76
C PHE A 7 -56.97 -48.21 14.18
N PRO A 8 -57.76 -47.95 15.28
CA PRO A 8 -58.91 -47.02 15.51
C PRO A 8 -58.96 -46.27 16.92
N VAL A 9 -60.12 -45.64 17.27
CA VAL A 9 -60.77 -45.51 18.63
C VAL A 9 -60.80 -44.16 19.43
N ARG A 10 -62.00 -43.51 19.45
CA ARG A 10 -62.74 -42.76 20.54
C ARG A 10 -62.14 -41.54 21.32
N ARG A 11 -62.88 -40.83 22.21
CA ARG A 11 -64.22 -40.10 22.15
C ARG A 11 -64.61 -39.45 23.52
N GLY A 12 -65.31 -38.29 23.49
CA GLY A 12 -66.14 -37.72 24.58
C GLY A 12 -65.47 -36.62 25.44
N SER A 13 -66.15 -35.72 26.19
CA SER A 13 -67.56 -35.21 26.28
C SER A 13 -67.67 -34.33 27.54
N GLY A 14 -68.43 -33.22 27.69
CA GLY A 14 -69.36 -32.44 26.84
C GLY A 14 -70.08 -31.33 27.67
N TRP A 15 -71.10 -30.64 27.13
CA TRP A 15 -71.90 -29.53 27.76
C TRP A 15 -71.09 -28.23 28.03
N GLY A 16 -71.63 -27.00 28.22
CA GLY A 16 -72.97 -26.38 28.21
C GLY A 16 -72.89 -25.00 28.93
N VAL A 17 -73.75 -23.97 28.84
CA VAL A 17 -75.00 -23.62 28.10
C VAL A 17 -75.06 -22.06 27.92
N ARG A 18 -76.02 -21.47 27.19
CA ARG A 18 -76.19 -20.00 26.95
C ARG A 18 -76.74 -19.20 28.15
N LYS A 19 -76.52 -17.86 28.17
CA LYS A 19 -77.53 -16.76 28.02
C LYS A 19 -76.86 -15.36 28.18
N ASP A 20 -77.17 -14.34 27.37
CA ASP A 20 -78.29 -13.34 27.41
C ASP A 20 -78.31 -12.50 28.72
N GLU A 21 -78.54 -11.17 28.80
CA GLU A 21 -78.95 -10.12 27.83
C GLU A 21 -78.76 -8.67 28.43
N ALA A 22 -78.84 -7.60 27.61
CA ALA A 22 -79.53 -6.29 27.88
C ALA A 22 -79.18 -5.38 29.13
N ARG A 23 -79.52 -4.06 29.26
CA ARG A 23 -80.04 -2.96 28.40
C ARG A 23 -79.92 -1.54 29.07
N ARG A 24 -79.64 -0.50 28.27
CA ARG A 24 -80.23 0.88 28.21
C ARG A 24 -80.50 1.78 29.47
N ARG A 25 -79.93 3.02 29.41
CA ARG A 25 -80.56 4.38 29.60
C ARG A 25 -81.09 4.75 31.04
N ARG A 26 -81.43 6.01 31.43
CA ARG A 26 -81.58 7.34 30.76
C ARG A 26 -81.35 8.54 31.74
N ARG A 27 -81.35 9.79 31.21
CA ARG A 27 -81.27 11.11 31.91
C ARG A 27 -82.44 11.40 32.89
N ALA A 28 -82.30 12.38 33.81
CA ALA A 28 -82.95 13.73 33.76
C ALA A 28 -82.84 14.60 35.05
N ALA A 29 -82.97 15.94 34.89
CA ALA A 29 -83.45 17.01 35.82
C ALA A 29 -82.89 17.13 37.27
N SER A 30 -82.74 18.28 37.94
CA SER A 30 -83.26 19.67 37.88
C SER A 30 -84.61 19.96 38.59
N GLY A 31 -84.54 20.70 39.72
CA GLY A 31 -85.47 21.82 39.98
C GLY A 31 -86.56 21.74 41.07
N ARG A 32 -86.35 22.51 42.17
CA ARG A 32 -87.33 23.31 42.96
C ARG A 32 -88.66 22.71 43.53
N ARG A 33 -88.70 22.70 44.89
CA ARG A 33 -89.57 23.50 45.81
C ARG A 33 -91.09 23.16 45.96
N LEU A 34 -91.63 23.55 47.13
CA LEU A 34 -93.02 23.44 47.67
C LEU A 34 -93.33 22.07 48.29
N GLY A 35 -94.06 21.94 49.41
CA GLY A 35 -94.60 22.93 50.37
C GLY A 35 -95.49 22.26 51.47
N LEU A 36 -95.98 23.05 52.45
CA LEU A 36 -96.89 22.67 53.57
C LEU A 36 -96.25 21.75 54.67
N GLU A 37 -96.33 22.03 55.99
CA GLU A 37 -97.45 22.24 56.97
C GLU A 37 -97.96 20.92 57.60
N ALA A 38 -98.36 20.82 58.88
CA ALA A 38 -98.34 21.75 60.03
C ALA A 38 -98.48 20.98 61.39
N LEU A 39 -98.35 21.73 62.51
CA LEU A 39 -98.68 21.50 63.94
C LEU A 39 -97.52 22.10 64.77
N GLU A 40 -97.61 23.28 65.40
CA GLU A 40 -98.52 23.72 66.49
C GLU A 40 -98.30 22.92 67.79
N ASP A 41 -98.19 23.52 68.99
CA ASP A 41 -98.72 24.81 69.48
C ASP A 41 -97.83 25.44 70.60
N ARG A 42 -98.15 26.69 70.96
CA ARG A 42 -97.73 27.52 72.13
C ARG A 42 -96.37 28.24 71.97
N ARG A 43 -96.25 29.58 72.10
CA ARG A 43 -96.77 30.57 73.09
C ARG A 43 -96.25 30.32 74.52
N LEU A 44 -95.75 31.26 75.33
CA LEU A 44 -95.37 32.69 75.24
C LEU A 44 -94.33 32.91 76.40
N MET A 45 -93.67 34.05 76.66
CA MET A 45 -93.85 35.45 76.26
C MET A 45 -92.49 36.21 76.18
N THR A 46 -92.53 37.52 76.03
CA THR A 46 -91.40 38.47 76.06
C THR A 46 -90.90 38.80 77.48
N ALA A 47 -89.57 38.71 77.69
CA ALA A 47 -88.67 39.57 78.50
C ALA A 47 -89.05 40.09 79.92
N GLY A 48 -88.20 39.81 80.94
CA GLY A 48 -87.91 40.76 82.03
C GLY A 48 -87.57 40.27 83.48
N VAL A 49 -86.28 40.15 83.82
CA VAL A 49 -85.61 40.46 85.13
C VAL A 49 -85.96 39.71 86.47
N GLY A 50 -85.05 38.81 86.95
CA GLY A 50 -84.85 38.39 88.39
C GLY A 50 -85.28 36.95 88.83
N ASP A 51 -84.89 36.36 89.99
CA ASP A 51 -83.71 36.48 90.91
C ASP A 51 -83.64 35.33 92.01
N VAL A 52 -82.48 35.13 92.70
CA VAL A 52 -82.09 34.31 93.93
C VAL A 52 -82.60 32.83 94.12
N GLY A 53 -81.72 31.83 94.39
CA GLY A 53 -82.07 30.38 94.56
C GLY A 53 -81.17 29.49 95.47
N GLY A 54 -81.32 28.13 95.46
CA GLY A 54 -80.62 27.12 96.32
C GLY A 54 -80.83 25.62 95.93
N ASP A 55 -80.32 24.64 96.71
CA ASP A 55 -80.15 23.20 96.30
C ASP A 55 -81.01 22.11 96.99
N THR A 56 -81.37 21.05 96.22
CA THR A 56 -81.88 19.73 96.65
C THR A 56 -81.61 18.60 95.61
N THR A 57 -80.44 18.55 94.96
CA THR A 57 -80.25 17.79 93.70
C THR A 57 -79.40 16.51 93.84
N PRO A 58 -79.75 15.36 93.22
CA PRO A 58 -78.88 14.17 93.17
C PRO A 58 -77.75 14.24 92.13
N PRO A 59 -76.63 13.51 92.34
CA PRO A 59 -75.48 13.55 91.44
C PRO A 59 -75.80 12.89 90.10
N THR A 60 -75.46 13.55 88.99
CA THR A 60 -75.56 12.92 87.65
C THR A 60 -74.33 12.05 87.42
N ALA A 61 -74.51 10.81 86.95
CA ALA A 61 -73.41 9.86 86.72
C ALA A 61 -73.58 9.03 85.44
N THR A 62 -72.49 8.44 84.95
CA THR A 62 -72.46 7.45 83.84
C THR A 62 -71.41 6.37 84.07
N VAL A 63 -71.53 5.23 83.37
CA VAL A 63 -70.49 4.19 83.25
C VAL A 63 -70.41 3.68 81.81
N VAL A 64 -69.22 3.30 81.35
CA VAL A 64 -68.98 2.63 80.04
C VAL A 64 -67.81 1.64 80.12
N ILE A 65 -67.98 0.44 79.58
CA ILE A 65 -67.04 -0.68 79.59
C ILE A 65 -66.27 -0.70 78.28
N ASN A 66 -64.93 -0.68 78.36
CA ASN A 66 -64.01 -0.59 77.22
C ASN A 66 -64.32 0.57 76.24
N GLY A 67 -65.08 1.57 76.69
CA GLY A 67 -65.58 2.67 75.85
C GLY A 67 -66.79 2.31 74.99
N ASP A 68 -67.83 1.70 75.59
CA ASP A 68 -69.07 1.28 74.91
C ASP A 68 -68.84 0.22 73.82
N ALA A 69 -67.86 -0.67 74.06
CA ALA A 69 -67.49 -1.71 73.11
C ALA A 69 -68.48 -2.88 73.18
N THR A 70 -69.34 -3.02 72.17
CA THR A 70 -70.35 -4.10 72.13
C THR A 70 -69.74 -5.52 72.20
N TRP A 71 -68.54 -5.70 71.64
CA TRP A 71 -67.83 -6.98 71.55
C TRP A 71 -66.40 -6.88 72.06
N THR A 72 -65.86 -8.01 72.53
CA THR A 72 -64.44 -8.19 72.82
C THR A 72 -64.03 -9.65 72.66
N ASN A 73 -62.75 -9.88 72.34
CA ASN A 73 -62.09 -11.18 72.45
C ASN A 73 -61.25 -11.34 73.73
N SER A 74 -61.38 -10.39 74.67
CA SER A 74 -60.67 -10.36 75.97
C SER A 74 -61.65 -10.43 77.14
N ARG A 75 -61.34 -11.27 78.13
CA ARG A 75 -62.09 -11.33 79.40
C ARG A 75 -61.77 -10.19 80.37
N SER A 76 -60.69 -9.45 80.13
CA SER A 76 -60.27 -8.31 80.95
C SER A 76 -60.84 -7.02 80.35
N VAL A 77 -61.69 -6.32 81.10
CA VAL A 77 -62.40 -5.12 80.62
C VAL A 77 -62.31 -3.98 81.64
N THR A 78 -62.44 -2.73 81.20
CA THR A 78 -62.30 -1.54 82.05
C THR A 78 -63.57 -0.71 81.99
N ALA A 79 -64.25 -0.56 83.12
CA ALA A 79 -65.31 0.43 83.29
C ALA A 79 -64.68 1.81 83.52
N SER A 80 -65.17 2.82 82.80
CA SER A 80 -64.89 4.24 83.03
C SER A 80 -66.15 4.90 83.56
N LEU A 81 -66.02 5.76 84.56
CA LEU A 81 -67.13 6.46 85.22
C LEU A 81 -66.93 7.96 85.19
N THR A 82 -68.03 8.69 85.07
CA THR A 82 -68.08 10.12 85.39
C THR A 82 -69.23 10.37 86.35
N ALA A 83 -69.06 11.34 87.24
CA ALA A 83 -70.13 11.84 88.08
C ALA A 83 -69.88 13.30 88.44
N THR A 84 -70.95 14.08 88.49
CA THR A 84 -70.94 15.52 88.82
C THR A 84 -72.14 15.87 89.68
N ASP A 85 -71.93 16.78 90.61
CA ASP A 85 -72.97 17.46 91.36
C ASP A 85 -72.55 18.92 91.58
N ASP A 86 -73.46 19.85 91.33
CA ASP A 86 -73.11 21.27 91.15
C ASP A 86 -73.12 22.09 92.46
N LEU A 87 -73.64 21.51 93.56
CA LEU A 87 -73.93 22.23 94.80
C LEU A 87 -73.44 21.53 96.09
N SER A 88 -73.41 20.19 96.13
CA SER A 88 -72.93 19.40 97.29
C SER A 88 -71.66 18.58 96.98
N GLY A 89 -71.51 18.09 95.76
CA GLY A 89 -70.34 17.35 95.28
C GLY A 89 -70.41 15.83 95.50
N VAL A 90 -69.77 15.07 94.60
CA VAL A 90 -69.79 13.59 94.58
C VAL A 90 -68.79 13.00 95.58
N THR A 91 -69.15 11.93 96.28
CA THR A 91 -68.37 11.32 97.37
C THR A 91 -67.96 9.86 97.13
N GLU A 92 -68.90 8.96 96.85
CA GLU A 92 -68.68 7.50 96.90
C GLU A 92 -69.41 6.73 95.79
N MET A 93 -68.96 5.50 95.50
CA MET A 93 -69.53 4.57 94.52
C MET A 93 -69.46 3.09 94.97
N ARG A 94 -70.09 2.19 94.20
CA ARG A 94 -69.97 0.71 94.31
C ARG A 94 -70.53 -0.02 93.09
N TYR A 95 -70.23 -1.32 92.92
CA TYR A 95 -70.64 -2.08 91.71
C TYR A 95 -70.96 -3.57 91.91
N ALA A 96 -71.60 -4.18 90.91
CA ALA A 96 -71.90 -5.61 90.80
C ALA A 96 -71.84 -6.08 89.32
N ILE A 97 -71.43 -7.34 89.06
CA ILE A 97 -71.42 -7.94 87.71
C ILE A 97 -72.53 -8.99 87.62
N ASN A 98 -73.37 -8.94 86.58
CA ASN A 98 -74.51 -9.84 86.35
C ASN A 98 -75.47 -9.97 87.56
N GLY A 99 -75.59 -8.92 88.39
CA GLY A 99 -76.42 -8.90 89.60
C GLY A 99 -76.74 -7.46 90.03
N TYR A 100 -77.81 -7.31 90.82
CA TYR A 100 -78.39 -6.01 91.20
C TYR A 100 -79.02 -5.98 92.61
N ALA A 101 -79.02 -7.09 93.35
CA ALA A 101 -79.48 -7.09 94.73
C ALA A 101 -78.48 -6.37 95.65
N GLU A 102 -78.95 -5.73 96.72
CA GLU A 102 -78.12 -4.94 97.64
C GLU A 102 -76.89 -5.70 98.19
N ALA A 103 -77.06 -7.00 98.47
CA ALA A 103 -75.97 -7.88 98.95
C ALA A 103 -75.01 -8.38 97.85
N GLN A 104 -75.24 -8.06 96.58
CA GLN A 104 -74.34 -8.35 95.45
C GLN A 104 -73.45 -7.17 95.08
N TYR A 105 -73.77 -5.95 95.54
CA TYR A 105 -72.91 -4.79 95.36
C TYR A 105 -71.67 -4.89 96.26
N SER A 106 -70.56 -4.35 95.78
CA SER A 106 -69.39 -4.07 96.63
C SER A 106 -69.76 -3.16 97.81
N PRO A 107 -68.95 -3.11 98.87
CA PRO A 107 -69.00 -1.99 99.81
C PRO A 107 -68.91 -0.65 99.07
N TRP A 108 -69.45 0.41 99.68
CA TRP A 108 -69.20 1.78 99.24
C TRP A 108 -67.70 2.08 99.36
N GLU A 109 -67.13 2.58 98.26
CA GLU A 109 -65.74 3.04 98.15
C GLU A 109 -65.75 4.51 97.65
N PRO A 110 -64.71 5.31 97.92
CA PRO A 110 -64.63 6.68 97.38
C PRO A 110 -64.80 6.70 95.85
N PHE A 111 -65.50 7.70 95.32
CA PHE A 111 -65.78 7.77 93.89
C PHE A 111 -64.47 7.84 93.08
N ALA A 112 -64.36 6.99 92.06
CA ALA A 112 -63.21 6.95 91.16
C ALA A 112 -63.66 6.77 89.70
N THR A 113 -62.99 7.46 88.78
CA THR A 113 -63.41 7.54 87.38
C THR A 113 -63.08 6.30 86.54
N THR A 114 -62.47 5.26 87.11
CA THR A 114 -62.19 3.98 86.40
C THR A 114 -62.16 2.78 87.35
N LYS A 115 -62.52 1.59 86.82
CA LYS A 115 -62.43 0.29 87.50
C LYS A 115 -62.13 -0.83 86.49
N VAL A 116 -61.10 -1.64 86.74
CA VAL A 116 -60.81 -2.84 85.93
C VAL A 116 -61.59 -4.05 86.47
N LEU A 117 -62.17 -4.84 85.56
CA LEU A 117 -63.09 -5.93 85.82
C LEU A 117 -62.67 -7.19 85.05
N GLN A 118 -62.98 -8.37 85.58
CA GLN A 118 -62.74 -9.65 84.90
C GLN A 118 -64.08 -10.35 84.64
N LEU A 119 -64.34 -10.66 83.37
CA LEU A 119 -65.56 -11.34 82.94
C LEU A 119 -65.47 -12.87 83.12
N PRO A 120 -66.59 -13.57 83.30
CA PRO A 120 -66.70 -15.01 83.10
C PRO A 120 -66.13 -15.50 81.76
N SER A 121 -65.82 -16.79 81.64
CA SER A 121 -65.32 -17.42 80.40
C SER A 121 -66.45 -17.86 79.46
N TRP A 122 -67.55 -17.12 79.42
CA TRP A 122 -68.76 -17.46 78.67
C TRP A 122 -68.90 -16.52 77.47
N GLN A 123 -69.09 -17.09 76.28
CA GLN A 123 -69.30 -16.32 75.04
C GLN A 123 -70.69 -15.67 75.07
N GLY A 124 -70.78 -14.38 74.78
CA GLY A 124 -72.01 -13.59 74.91
C GLY A 124 -71.93 -12.47 75.95
N ALA A 125 -73.07 -11.78 76.15
CA ALA A 125 -73.17 -10.49 76.86
C ALA A 125 -73.08 -10.59 78.39
N ASN A 126 -72.18 -9.81 78.99
CA ASN A 126 -71.99 -9.66 80.43
C ASN A 126 -72.34 -8.22 80.84
N TYR A 127 -73.10 -8.07 81.92
CA TYR A 127 -73.63 -6.78 82.41
C TYR A 127 -72.90 -6.34 83.69
N VAL A 128 -72.71 -5.04 83.87
CA VAL A 128 -72.10 -4.44 85.07
C VAL A 128 -72.95 -3.26 85.54
N ASN A 129 -73.35 -3.28 86.82
CA ASN A 129 -74.17 -2.25 87.46
C ASN A 129 -73.35 -1.49 88.50
N PHE A 130 -73.58 -0.19 88.65
CA PHE A 130 -72.92 0.72 89.58
C PHE A 130 -73.93 1.63 90.29
N GLN A 131 -73.54 2.12 91.47
CA GLN A 131 -74.21 3.20 92.20
C GLN A 131 -73.19 4.29 92.56
N VAL A 132 -73.63 5.55 92.66
CA VAL A 132 -72.83 6.73 93.03
C VAL A 132 -73.64 7.64 93.97
N ARG A 133 -73.00 8.32 94.94
CA ARG A 133 -73.66 9.26 95.87
C ARG A 133 -72.91 10.57 96.11
N ASP A 134 -73.63 11.58 96.59
CA ASP A 134 -73.13 12.94 96.88
C ASP A 134 -72.84 13.20 98.38
N ALA A 135 -72.62 14.46 98.75
CA ALA A 135 -72.38 14.88 100.14
C ALA A 135 -73.67 15.19 100.93
N ALA A 136 -74.81 15.37 100.25
CA ALA A 136 -76.13 15.56 100.87
C ALA A 136 -76.82 14.23 101.22
N GLY A 137 -76.38 13.12 100.61
CA GLY A 137 -76.86 11.76 100.81
C GLY A 137 -77.67 11.17 99.65
N ASN A 138 -77.80 11.86 98.51
CA ASN A 138 -78.58 11.38 97.36
C ASN A 138 -77.79 10.35 96.52
N VAL A 139 -78.50 9.44 95.82
CA VAL A 139 -77.91 8.28 95.14
C VAL A 139 -78.43 8.13 93.70
N THR A 140 -77.51 7.87 92.77
CA THR A 140 -77.78 7.59 91.34
C THR A 140 -77.26 6.21 90.94
N TRP A 141 -77.94 5.54 90.00
CA TRP A 141 -77.63 4.19 89.51
C TRP A 141 -77.30 4.22 88.02
N VAL A 142 -76.28 3.48 87.59
CA VAL A 142 -75.82 3.40 86.19
C VAL A 142 -75.37 1.97 85.85
N TRP A 143 -75.42 1.56 84.58
CA TRP A 143 -74.99 0.22 84.16
C TRP A 143 -74.55 0.19 82.69
N ASP A 144 -73.81 -0.85 82.30
CA ASP A 144 -73.40 -1.11 80.91
C ASP A 144 -73.15 -2.62 80.66
N SER A 145 -72.91 -3.07 79.42
CA SER A 145 -72.70 -4.47 79.05
C SER A 145 -71.80 -4.71 77.83
N ILE A 146 -71.10 -5.86 77.79
CA ILE A 146 -70.15 -6.23 76.71
C ILE A 146 -70.17 -7.74 76.41
N ALA A 147 -70.09 -8.12 75.13
CA ALA A 147 -70.15 -9.53 74.71
C ALA A 147 -68.77 -10.14 74.35
N LEU A 148 -68.51 -11.36 74.84
CA LEU A 148 -67.27 -12.10 74.55
C LEU A 148 -67.41 -13.00 73.32
N ASP A 149 -66.43 -13.00 72.41
CA ASP A 149 -66.24 -14.00 71.35
C ASP A 149 -64.75 -14.17 71.00
N MET A 150 -64.30 -15.41 70.76
CA MET A 150 -62.88 -15.78 70.60
C MET A 150 -62.63 -16.78 69.46
N VAL A 151 -63.56 -16.94 68.51
CA VAL A 151 -63.49 -17.90 67.40
C VAL A 151 -63.26 -17.18 66.07
N ALA A 152 -62.39 -17.71 65.21
CA ALA A 152 -62.00 -17.05 63.96
C ALA A 152 -62.75 -17.58 62.71
N PRO A 153 -63.00 -16.72 61.70
CA PRO A 153 -63.82 -17.06 60.53
C PRO A 153 -63.25 -18.14 59.60
N THR A 154 -64.06 -18.51 58.61
CA THR A 154 -63.71 -19.31 57.42
C THR A 154 -63.58 -18.42 56.18
N ALA A 155 -62.74 -18.79 55.19
CA ALA A 155 -62.55 -18.00 53.97
C ALA A 155 -62.05 -18.84 52.75
N ASN A 156 -62.44 -18.46 51.53
CA ASN A 156 -61.95 -18.99 50.24
C ASN A 156 -62.01 -17.92 49.12
N LEU A 157 -61.24 -18.10 48.04
CA LEU A 157 -61.04 -17.12 46.95
C LEU A 157 -61.04 -17.76 45.54
N GLN A 158 -61.53 -17.03 44.54
CA GLN A 158 -61.31 -17.24 43.10
C GLN A 158 -60.93 -15.92 42.39
N ILE A 159 -60.27 -16.01 41.22
CA ILE A 159 -59.88 -14.87 40.37
C ILE A 159 -60.40 -15.14 38.94
N ASN A 160 -61.05 -14.15 38.29
CA ASN A 160 -61.54 -14.20 36.90
C ASN A 160 -62.23 -15.53 36.53
N GLN A 161 -63.19 -15.98 37.35
CA GLN A 161 -63.92 -17.25 37.18
C GLN A 161 -63.01 -18.51 37.07
N GLY A 162 -61.75 -18.44 37.51
CA GLY A 162 -60.76 -19.51 37.39
C GLY A 162 -59.87 -19.45 36.16
N ALA A 163 -59.86 -18.33 35.42
CA ALA A 163 -58.94 -18.14 34.28
C ALA A 163 -57.46 -18.23 34.72
N ALA A 164 -56.68 -19.06 34.02
CA ALA A 164 -55.25 -19.26 34.32
C ALA A 164 -54.37 -18.07 33.89
N MET A 165 -54.78 -17.35 32.84
CA MET A 165 -54.07 -16.23 32.22
C MET A 165 -55.05 -15.07 31.97
N THR A 166 -54.53 -13.85 31.89
CA THR A 166 -55.27 -12.66 31.45
C THR A 166 -54.33 -11.59 30.89
N ASN A 167 -54.80 -10.83 29.90
CA ASN A 167 -54.14 -9.60 29.45
C ASN A 167 -54.69 -8.32 30.10
N SER A 168 -55.53 -8.46 31.14
CA SER A 168 -56.03 -7.33 31.94
C SER A 168 -55.37 -7.29 33.31
N ARG A 169 -54.75 -6.15 33.64
CA ARG A 169 -54.31 -5.85 35.02
C ARG A 169 -55.47 -5.72 36.00
N ILE A 170 -56.69 -5.43 35.54
CA ILE A 170 -57.88 -5.41 36.39
C ILE A 170 -58.50 -6.80 36.38
N VAL A 171 -58.52 -7.45 37.54
CA VAL A 171 -59.09 -8.78 37.73
C VAL A 171 -60.28 -8.73 38.69
N SER A 172 -61.20 -9.67 38.52
CA SER A 172 -62.35 -9.87 39.38
C SER A 172 -62.04 -10.94 40.43
N LEU A 173 -62.24 -10.62 41.69
CA LEU A 173 -62.16 -11.56 42.81
C LEU A 173 -63.57 -11.99 43.22
N ALA A 174 -63.73 -13.27 43.55
CA ALA A 174 -64.91 -13.80 44.22
C ALA A 174 -64.49 -14.46 45.54
N LEU A 175 -65.17 -14.12 46.62
CA LEU A 175 -64.87 -14.47 48.00
C LEU A 175 -66.03 -15.22 48.65
N THR A 176 -65.72 -16.14 49.55
CA THR A 176 -66.73 -16.85 50.36
C THR A 176 -66.18 -17.02 51.77
N ALA A 177 -66.90 -16.49 52.76
CA ALA A 177 -66.49 -16.50 54.17
C ALA A 177 -67.71 -16.58 55.09
N ALA A 178 -67.50 -17.05 56.32
CA ALA A 178 -68.52 -17.08 57.37
C ALA A 178 -67.89 -17.12 58.77
N ASP A 179 -68.59 -16.51 59.73
CA ASP A 179 -68.42 -16.69 61.17
C ASP A 179 -69.80 -16.98 61.82
N ALA A 180 -69.81 -17.59 63.00
CA ALA A 180 -71.01 -18.05 63.71
C ALA A 180 -71.32 -17.29 65.02
N ASN A 181 -70.44 -16.42 65.50
CA ASN A 181 -70.52 -15.81 66.83
C ASN A 181 -70.72 -14.29 66.76
N SER A 182 -69.64 -13.50 66.69
CA SER A 182 -69.73 -12.05 66.53
C SER A 182 -70.05 -11.62 65.09
N GLY A 183 -69.83 -12.51 64.12
CA GLY A 183 -70.13 -12.33 62.71
C GLY A 183 -69.04 -11.54 61.97
N LEU A 184 -69.04 -11.63 60.64
CA LEU A 184 -68.04 -10.93 59.81
C LEU A 184 -68.13 -9.40 59.97
N ALA A 185 -66.97 -8.76 60.00
CA ALA A 185 -66.79 -7.32 59.97
C ALA A 185 -66.11 -6.89 58.66
N GLU A 186 -64.87 -7.32 58.44
CA GLU A 186 -63.94 -6.68 57.50
C GLU A 186 -63.09 -7.70 56.72
N MET A 187 -62.43 -7.21 55.68
CA MET A 187 -61.40 -7.91 54.92
C MET A 187 -60.29 -6.96 54.47
N ARG A 188 -59.14 -7.52 54.07
CA ARG A 188 -58.03 -6.77 53.47
C ARG A 188 -57.17 -7.63 52.54
N PHE A 189 -56.48 -6.99 51.60
CA PHE A 189 -55.84 -7.64 50.45
C PHE A 189 -54.34 -7.39 50.42
N ALA A 190 -53.54 -8.43 50.13
CA ALA A 190 -52.10 -8.31 49.85
C ALA A 190 -51.74 -9.05 48.55
N ILE A 191 -50.98 -8.41 47.66
CA ILE A 191 -50.52 -9.00 46.40
C ILE A 191 -49.03 -9.31 46.51
N ASN A 192 -48.61 -10.51 46.08
CA ASN A 192 -47.21 -10.94 46.06
C ASN A 192 -46.50 -10.78 47.44
N GLY A 193 -47.21 -11.16 48.50
CA GLY A 193 -46.72 -11.22 49.88
C GLY A 193 -47.85 -11.41 50.90
N GLN A 194 -47.48 -11.82 52.13
CA GLN A 194 -48.39 -12.02 53.26
C GLN A 194 -47.88 -11.34 54.55
N ALA A 195 -46.89 -10.45 54.44
CA ALA A 195 -46.40 -9.64 55.56
C ALA A 195 -47.42 -8.54 55.90
N GLU A 196 -47.46 -8.12 57.17
CA GLU A 196 -48.52 -7.27 57.72
C GLU A 196 -48.62 -5.92 56.99
N GLU A 197 -47.47 -5.30 56.71
CA GLU A 197 -47.33 -4.03 56.00
C GLU A 197 -47.66 -4.09 54.51
N LYS A 198 -47.90 -5.29 53.96
CA LYS A 198 -48.33 -5.50 52.56
C LYS A 198 -49.84 -5.63 52.39
N TYR A 199 -50.62 -5.77 53.48
CA TYR A 199 -52.07 -5.75 53.37
C TYR A 199 -52.58 -4.31 53.25
N SER A 200 -53.68 -4.15 52.51
CA SER A 200 -54.48 -2.92 52.55
C SER A 200 -54.95 -2.61 53.98
N ALA A 201 -55.42 -1.37 54.19
CA ALA A 201 -56.32 -1.11 55.30
C ALA A 201 -57.51 -2.11 55.28
N TRP A 202 -58.06 -2.37 56.46
CA TRP A 202 -59.29 -3.14 56.59
C TRP A 202 -60.46 -2.36 55.98
N GLU A 203 -61.28 -3.05 55.18
CA GLU A 203 -62.53 -2.55 54.59
C GLU A 203 -63.67 -3.53 54.89
N PRO A 204 -64.95 -3.10 54.90
CA PRO A 204 -66.07 -4.00 55.18
C PRO A 204 -66.11 -5.23 54.26
N PHE A 205 -66.43 -6.41 54.81
CA PHE A 205 -66.43 -7.65 54.05
C PHE A 205 -67.43 -7.62 52.87
N ALA A 206 -66.97 -8.00 51.67
CA ALA A 206 -67.80 -8.14 50.48
C ALA A 206 -67.43 -9.39 49.66
N ALA A 207 -68.43 -10.05 49.10
CA ALA A 207 -68.27 -11.32 48.37
C ALA A 207 -67.59 -11.19 46.99
N THR A 208 -67.41 -9.96 46.46
CA THR A 208 -66.65 -9.71 45.23
C THR A 208 -65.86 -8.40 45.33
N LYS A 209 -64.74 -8.33 44.59
CA LYS A 209 -63.87 -7.14 44.54
C LYS A 209 -63.22 -7.05 43.16
N ALA A 210 -63.22 -5.87 42.55
CA ALA A 210 -62.31 -5.58 41.43
C ALA A 210 -60.94 -5.21 42.01
N LEU A 211 -59.90 -5.96 41.64
CA LEU A 211 -58.53 -5.74 42.11
C LEU A 211 -57.61 -5.42 40.92
N THR A 212 -56.83 -4.35 41.04
CA THR A 212 -55.79 -4.03 40.07
C THR A 212 -54.47 -4.69 40.48
N LEU A 213 -53.99 -5.63 39.68
CA LEU A 213 -52.68 -6.26 39.85
C LEU A 213 -51.55 -5.23 39.64
N PRO A 214 -50.37 -5.42 40.25
CA PRO A 214 -49.18 -4.62 39.94
C PRO A 214 -48.80 -4.75 38.45
N ASN A 215 -47.93 -3.85 37.97
CA ASN A 215 -47.47 -3.86 36.58
C ASN A 215 -46.35 -4.88 36.36
N TRP A 216 -46.63 -6.15 36.64
CA TRP A 216 -45.65 -7.23 36.66
C TRP A 216 -46.21 -8.47 35.94
N GLN A 217 -45.59 -8.83 34.82
CA GLN A 217 -45.98 -9.99 34.00
C GLN A 217 -45.70 -11.30 34.77
N GLY A 218 -46.51 -12.33 34.55
CA GLY A 218 -46.41 -13.63 35.22
C GLY A 218 -47.39 -13.82 36.37
N THR A 219 -47.13 -14.86 37.18
CA THR A 219 -48.03 -15.44 38.19
C THR A 219 -48.22 -14.56 39.42
N ASN A 220 -49.20 -13.64 39.37
CA ASN A 220 -49.54 -12.77 40.49
C ASN A 220 -50.36 -13.52 41.53
N TRP A 221 -49.94 -13.51 42.80
CA TRP A 221 -50.63 -14.12 43.93
C TRP A 221 -51.42 -13.08 44.72
N VAL A 222 -52.72 -13.31 44.88
CA VAL A 222 -53.64 -12.49 45.68
C VAL A 222 -53.96 -13.23 46.98
N ASN A 223 -53.76 -12.53 48.09
CA ASN A 223 -54.01 -12.99 49.45
C ASN A 223 -55.08 -12.09 50.09
N VAL A 224 -56.01 -12.66 50.84
CA VAL A 224 -57.11 -11.95 51.48
C VAL A 224 -57.25 -12.42 52.92
N GLN A 225 -57.20 -11.48 53.86
CA GLN A 225 -57.60 -11.72 55.25
C GLN A 225 -59.04 -11.27 55.47
N VAL A 226 -59.75 -11.93 56.40
CA VAL A 226 -61.12 -11.64 56.83
C VAL A 226 -61.17 -11.61 58.36
N ARG A 227 -61.88 -10.66 58.95
CA ARG A 227 -61.99 -10.41 60.39
C ARG A 227 -63.45 -10.37 60.86
N ASP A 228 -63.72 -10.94 62.03
CA ASP A 228 -65.02 -10.85 62.72
C ASP A 228 -65.15 -9.58 63.59
N ARG A 229 -66.28 -9.40 64.29
CA ARG A 229 -66.55 -8.19 65.10
C ARG A 229 -65.92 -8.19 66.49
N ALA A 230 -65.44 -9.34 66.98
CA ALA A 230 -64.68 -9.41 68.23
C ALA A 230 -63.17 -9.26 68.02
N GLY A 231 -62.69 -9.47 66.79
CA GLY A 231 -61.34 -9.14 66.33
C GLY A 231 -60.52 -10.31 65.78
N ASN A 232 -61.09 -11.52 65.65
CA ASN A 232 -60.33 -12.70 65.23
C ASN A 232 -60.26 -12.81 63.68
N VAL A 233 -59.20 -13.45 63.15
CA VAL A 233 -58.78 -13.28 61.74
C VAL A 233 -58.51 -14.61 61.01
N ARG A 234 -58.86 -14.67 59.72
CA ARG A 234 -58.59 -15.79 58.79
C ARG A 234 -57.97 -15.33 57.47
N LEU A 235 -57.20 -16.21 56.81
CA LEU A 235 -56.52 -15.98 55.51
C LEU A 235 -56.99 -16.95 54.41
N ALA A 236 -57.08 -16.47 53.15
CA ALA A 236 -57.26 -17.25 51.92
C ALA A 236 -56.45 -16.66 50.73
N TYR A 237 -56.11 -17.45 49.71
CA TYR A 237 -55.25 -17.00 48.59
C TYR A 237 -55.43 -17.78 47.27
N ARG A 238 -55.07 -17.16 46.12
CA ARG A 238 -55.05 -17.72 44.74
C ARG A 238 -54.05 -16.94 43.85
N SER A 239 -53.85 -17.39 42.61
CA SER A 239 -53.03 -16.69 41.61
C SER A 239 -53.60 -16.71 40.19
N ILE A 240 -53.07 -15.83 39.34
CA ILE A 240 -53.36 -15.72 37.90
C ILE A 240 -52.11 -15.21 37.17
N ILE A 241 -51.86 -15.67 35.94
CA ILE A 241 -50.79 -15.12 35.09
C ILE A 241 -51.28 -13.85 34.40
N LEU A 242 -50.58 -12.74 34.59
CA LEU A 242 -50.76 -11.53 33.79
C LEU A 242 -49.82 -11.57 32.58
N ASP A 243 -50.35 -11.30 31.38
CA ASP A 243 -49.54 -11.08 30.18
C ASP A 243 -50.17 -10.01 29.29
N THR A 244 -49.61 -8.80 29.30
CA THR A 244 -50.07 -7.67 28.49
C THR A 244 -49.18 -7.40 27.27
N VAL A 245 -48.31 -8.33 26.86
CA VAL A 245 -47.32 -8.13 25.79
C VAL A 245 -47.77 -8.85 24.53
N ALA A 246 -47.84 -8.14 23.40
CA ALA A 246 -48.12 -8.78 22.11
C ALA A 246 -46.90 -9.56 21.59
N PRO A 247 -47.08 -10.74 20.97
CA PRO A 247 -45.98 -11.56 20.48
C PRO A 247 -45.13 -10.81 19.46
N THR A 248 -43.82 -11.06 19.44
CA THR A 248 -42.98 -10.63 18.31
C THR A 248 -43.23 -11.55 17.12
N VAL A 249 -43.14 -11.03 15.89
CA VAL A 249 -43.29 -11.80 14.65
C VAL A 249 -42.42 -11.22 13.54
N SER A 250 -41.82 -12.09 12.73
CA SER A 250 -41.18 -11.72 11.46
C SER A 250 -41.40 -12.80 10.41
N PHE A 251 -41.37 -12.43 9.13
CA PHE A 251 -41.41 -13.41 8.04
C PHE A 251 -40.68 -12.94 6.77
N ASN A 252 -40.44 -13.91 5.88
CA ASN A 252 -39.99 -13.71 4.50
C ASN A 252 -40.97 -14.36 3.52
N ILE A 253 -40.88 -13.99 2.23
CA ILE A 253 -41.58 -14.64 1.11
C ILE A 253 -40.50 -15.26 0.20
N ASN A 254 -40.63 -16.53 -0.16
CA ASN A 254 -39.66 -17.28 -0.97
C ASN A 254 -38.20 -17.12 -0.51
N GLY A 255 -37.97 -17.14 0.82
CA GLY A 255 -36.63 -16.95 1.40
C GLY A 255 -36.14 -15.50 1.44
N GLY A 256 -36.89 -14.54 0.89
CA GLY A 256 -36.56 -13.11 0.86
C GLY A 256 -36.31 -12.53 -0.54
N VAL A 257 -36.51 -13.31 -1.61
CA VAL A 257 -36.35 -12.79 -2.99
C VAL A 257 -37.38 -11.70 -3.29
N ALA A 258 -36.93 -10.64 -3.98
CA ALA A 258 -37.78 -9.48 -4.28
C ALA A 258 -38.88 -9.76 -5.33
N LEU A 259 -38.69 -10.82 -6.14
CA LEU A 259 -39.49 -11.12 -7.32
C LEU A 259 -39.65 -12.63 -7.53
N THR A 260 -40.62 -13.03 -8.35
CA THR A 260 -40.83 -14.43 -8.75
C THR A 260 -41.65 -14.53 -10.05
N ASN A 261 -41.40 -15.60 -10.81
CA ASN A 261 -42.25 -16.03 -11.93
C ASN A 261 -43.33 -17.07 -11.54
N SER A 262 -43.41 -17.41 -10.25
CA SER A 262 -44.41 -18.34 -9.70
C SER A 262 -45.48 -17.60 -8.91
N ARG A 263 -46.75 -17.82 -9.26
CA ARG A 263 -47.88 -17.39 -8.42
C ARG A 263 -47.99 -18.14 -7.09
N THR A 264 -47.30 -19.26 -6.92
CA THR A 264 -47.23 -19.99 -5.64
C THR A 264 -45.97 -19.57 -4.89
N VAL A 265 -46.15 -19.10 -3.66
CA VAL A 265 -45.06 -18.59 -2.80
C VAL A 265 -45.08 -19.27 -1.43
N ASN A 266 -43.90 -19.47 -0.85
CA ASN A 266 -43.72 -20.07 0.47
C ASN A 266 -43.23 -19.02 1.46
N LEU A 267 -43.90 -18.88 2.59
CA LEU A 267 -43.49 -18.02 3.69
C LEU A 267 -42.63 -18.80 4.68
N GLY A 268 -41.50 -18.22 5.10
CA GLY A 268 -40.77 -18.61 6.31
C GLY A 268 -41.15 -17.69 7.46
N LEU A 269 -41.65 -18.25 8.57
CA LEU A 269 -42.35 -17.55 9.65
C LEU A 269 -41.62 -17.76 11.00
N THR A 270 -41.45 -16.69 11.77
CA THR A 270 -40.98 -16.76 13.16
C THR A 270 -41.84 -15.88 14.06
N ALA A 271 -42.16 -16.36 15.26
CA ALA A 271 -42.82 -15.58 16.30
C ALA A 271 -42.42 -16.08 17.70
N THR A 272 -42.37 -15.17 18.67
CA THR A 272 -42.12 -15.50 20.08
C THR A 272 -42.99 -14.65 21.00
N ASP A 273 -43.42 -15.25 22.10
CA ASP A 273 -43.83 -14.54 23.31
C ASP A 273 -43.18 -15.23 24.52
N ALA A 274 -42.93 -14.46 25.58
CA ALA A 274 -42.20 -14.88 26.77
C ALA A 274 -43.09 -15.26 27.97
N THR A 275 -44.40 -14.93 27.96
CA THR A 275 -45.24 -15.02 29.17
C THR A 275 -46.41 -16.00 29.03
N SER A 276 -47.17 -15.95 27.94
CA SER A 276 -48.26 -16.89 27.63
C SER A 276 -47.93 -17.81 26.45
N GLY A 277 -47.05 -17.37 25.55
CA GLY A 277 -46.57 -18.08 24.37
C GLY A 277 -47.50 -17.93 23.17
N VAL A 278 -46.94 -18.07 21.97
CA VAL A 278 -47.68 -17.94 20.70
C VAL A 278 -48.76 -19.02 20.56
N ALA A 279 -49.92 -18.66 20.01
CA ALA A 279 -51.06 -19.55 19.77
C ALA A 279 -51.37 -19.71 18.27
N ASP A 280 -51.80 -18.65 17.59
CA ASP A 280 -52.37 -18.72 16.24
C ASP A 280 -51.87 -17.61 15.31
N MET A 281 -52.07 -17.80 14.01
CA MET A 281 -51.78 -16.86 12.93
C MET A 281 -52.93 -16.76 11.91
N ARG A 282 -52.89 -15.75 11.04
CA ARG A 282 -53.76 -15.61 9.85
C ARG A 282 -53.19 -14.63 8.83
N PHE A 283 -53.64 -14.73 7.58
CA PHE A 283 -53.08 -14.00 6.42
C PHE A 283 -54.12 -13.32 5.55
N ALA A 284 -53.74 -12.21 4.90
CA ALA A 284 -54.49 -11.52 3.85
C ALA A 284 -53.55 -11.06 2.72
N ILE A 285 -54.00 -11.06 1.46
CA ILE A 285 -53.21 -10.63 0.31
C ILE A 285 -53.81 -9.34 -0.27
N ASN A 286 -52.96 -8.34 -0.55
CA ASN A 286 -53.30 -7.01 -1.08
C ASN A 286 -54.38 -6.25 -0.29
N SER A 287 -54.60 -6.59 0.99
CA SER A 287 -55.49 -5.88 1.90
C SER A 287 -55.14 -6.14 3.37
N GLN A 288 -55.52 -5.19 4.24
CA GLN A 288 -55.44 -5.27 5.71
C GLN A 288 -56.84 -5.22 6.36
N ALA A 289 -57.92 -5.22 5.57
CA ALA A 289 -59.27 -5.19 6.11
C ALA A 289 -59.60 -6.53 6.80
N GLU A 290 -60.26 -6.46 7.97
CA GLU A 290 -60.49 -7.59 8.88
C GLU A 290 -61.18 -8.77 8.20
N GLU A 291 -62.15 -8.50 7.31
CA GLU A 291 -62.90 -9.49 6.55
C GLU A 291 -62.14 -10.09 5.34
N LYS A 292 -60.88 -9.67 5.12
CA LYS A 292 -59.97 -10.24 4.10
C LYS A 292 -58.94 -11.20 4.68
N TYR A 293 -58.83 -11.29 6.00
CA TYR A 293 -57.97 -12.29 6.63
C TYR A 293 -58.60 -13.69 6.56
N SER A 294 -57.73 -14.70 6.46
CA SER A 294 -58.11 -16.08 6.73
C SER A 294 -58.68 -16.24 8.14
N ALA A 295 -59.36 -17.36 8.39
CA ALA A 295 -59.59 -17.82 9.75
C ALA A 295 -58.25 -17.95 10.51
N TRP A 296 -58.31 -17.80 11.84
CA TRP A 296 -57.19 -18.10 12.72
C TRP A 296 -56.85 -19.60 12.64
N GLU A 297 -55.58 -19.91 12.40
CA GLU A 297 -55.02 -21.26 12.39
C GLU A 297 -53.82 -21.33 13.36
N PRO A 298 -53.50 -22.49 13.96
CA PRO A 298 -52.36 -22.60 14.88
C PRO A 298 -51.06 -22.12 14.25
N PHE A 299 -50.22 -21.44 15.03
CA PHE A 299 -48.96 -20.89 14.51
C PHE A 299 -48.04 -22.00 14.00
N ALA A 300 -47.53 -21.84 12.78
CA ALA A 300 -46.55 -22.72 12.16
C ALA A 300 -45.37 -21.89 11.61
N THR A 301 -44.21 -22.52 11.44
CA THR A 301 -43.00 -21.87 10.94
C THR A 301 -42.96 -21.71 9.42
N THR A 302 -43.91 -22.27 8.68
CA THR A 302 -44.05 -22.10 7.23
C THR A 302 -45.50 -22.02 6.78
N LYS A 303 -45.75 -21.36 5.64
CA LYS A 303 -47.07 -21.31 4.99
C LYS A 303 -46.93 -21.14 3.47
N THR A 304 -47.56 -21.99 2.67
CA THR A 304 -47.70 -21.76 1.22
C THR A 304 -48.94 -20.89 0.95
N LEU A 305 -48.81 -19.89 0.08
CA LEU A 305 -49.88 -19.03 -0.42
C LEU A 305 -49.87 -18.99 -1.96
N THR A 306 -51.02 -18.69 -2.56
CA THR A 306 -51.14 -18.42 -4.00
C THR A 306 -51.53 -16.96 -4.22
N LEU A 307 -50.70 -16.22 -4.94
CA LEU A 307 -50.93 -14.82 -5.32
C LEU A 307 -52.07 -14.70 -6.35
N PRO A 308 -52.80 -13.58 -6.39
CA PRO A 308 -53.73 -13.28 -7.49
C PRO A 308 -52.99 -13.19 -8.84
N ASN A 309 -53.74 -13.19 -9.94
CA ASN A 309 -53.16 -13.11 -11.28
C ASN A 309 -52.88 -11.65 -11.69
N TRP A 310 -52.00 -10.98 -10.95
CA TRP A 310 -51.67 -9.57 -11.12
C TRP A 310 -50.15 -9.40 -11.06
N GLN A 311 -49.58 -8.94 -12.18
CA GLN A 311 -48.14 -8.62 -12.28
C GLN A 311 -47.82 -7.42 -11.41
N GLY A 312 -46.61 -7.39 -10.84
CA GLY A 312 -46.19 -6.35 -9.89
C GLY A 312 -46.23 -6.77 -8.42
N ALA A 313 -46.08 -5.78 -7.53
CA ALA A 313 -45.78 -5.96 -6.12
C ALA A 313 -46.98 -6.40 -5.27
N ASN A 314 -47.12 -7.72 -5.09
CA ASN A 314 -48.14 -8.35 -4.27
C ASN A 314 -47.75 -8.32 -2.78
N TRP A 315 -48.62 -7.76 -1.94
CA TRP A 315 -48.44 -7.61 -0.50
C TRP A 315 -49.09 -8.73 0.29
N VAL A 316 -48.30 -9.44 1.10
CA VAL A 316 -48.78 -10.40 2.10
C VAL A 316 -48.83 -9.69 3.46
N ASN A 317 -49.99 -9.77 4.10
CA ASN A 317 -50.27 -9.21 5.42
C ASN A 317 -50.54 -10.37 6.39
N MET A 318 -49.99 -10.29 7.61
CA MET A 318 -50.03 -11.36 8.61
C MET A 318 -50.47 -10.79 9.97
N GLN A 319 -51.22 -11.58 10.72
CA GLN A 319 -51.42 -11.38 12.16
C GLN A 319 -51.02 -12.64 12.93
N VAL A 320 -50.53 -12.46 14.17
CA VAL A 320 -50.20 -13.52 15.14
C VAL A 320 -50.79 -13.15 16.49
N ARG A 321 -51.27 -14.13 17.26
CA ARG A 321 -51.77 -13.95 18.63
C ARG A 321 -51.14 -14.94 19.61
N ASP A 322 -51.05 -14.53 20.87
CA ASP A 322 -50.61 -15.37 21.99
C ASP A 322 -51.80 -16.08 22.70
N ARG A 323 -51.53 -16.70 23.85
CA ARG A 323 -52.55 -17.40 24.66
C ARG A 323 -53.26 -16.51 25.69
N ALA A 324 -52.78 -15.31 25.97
CA ALA A 324 -53.45 -14.33 26.81
C ALA A 324 -54.48 -13.47 26.02
N GLY A 325 -54.35 -13.44 24.70
CA GLY A 325 -55.24 -12.78 23.76
C GLY A 325 -54.64 -11.54 23.06
N ASN A 326 -53.35 -11.26 23.21
CA ASN A 326 -52.73 -10.09 22.55
C ASN A 326 -52.36 -10.43 21.09
N VAL A 327 -52.39 -9.42 20.21
CA VAL A 327 -52.24 -9.58 18.76
C VAL A 327 -51.14 -8.67 18.21
N ARG A 328 -50.32 -9.20 17.30
CA ARG A 328 -49.32 -8.47 16.53
C ARG A 328 -49.56 -8.59 15.03
N PHE A 329 -49.22 -7.54 14.30
CA PHE A 329 -49.33 -7.41 12.85
C PHE A 329 -47.95 -7.29 12.18
N ALA A 330 -47.81 -7.83 10.96
CA ALA A 330 -46.63 -7.70 10.10
C ALA A 330 -46.99 -7.82 8.61
N TYR A 331 -46.13 -7.34 7.71
CA TYR A 331 -46.35 -7.41 6.26
C TYR A 331 -45.03 -7.48 5.44
N ARG A 332 -45.14 -8.00 4.21
CA ARG A 332 -44.07 -8.12 3.20
C ARG A 332 -44.66 -8.00 1.79
N SER A 333 -43.82 -7.78 0.77
CA SER A 333 -44.20 -7.77 -0.63
C SER A 333 -43.29 -8.64 -1.49
N ILE A 334 -43.79 -9.14 -2.61
CA ILE A 334 -43.01 -9.80 -3.67
C ILE A 334 -43.56 -9.38 -5.05
N VAL A 335 -42.69 -9.12 -6.02
CA VAL A 335 -43.08 -8.82 -7.40
C VAL A 335 -43.40 -10.11 -8.15
N LEU A 336 -44.58 -10.22 -8.75
CA LEU A 336 -44.87 -11.25 -9.74
C LEU A 336 -44.52 -10.73 -11.14
N ASP A 337 -43.75 -11.52 -11.91
CA ASP A 337 -43.51 -11.27 -13.32
C ASP A 337 -43.44 -12.59 -14.10
N THR A 338 -44.21 -12.73 -15.17
CA THR A 338 -44.36 -14.00 -15.91
C THR A 338 -44.30 -13.82 -17.43
N VAL A 339 -43.67 -12.75 -17.92
CA VAL A 339 -43.59 -12.43 -19.36
C VAL A 339 -42.12 -12.35 -19.75
N ALA A 340 -41.70 -13.16 -20.74
CA ALA A 340 -40.31 -13.19 -21.18
C ALA A 340 -39.94 -11.96 -22.04
N PRO A 341 -38.68 -11.53 -22.04
CA PRO A 341 -38.19 -10.46 -22.90
C PRO A 341 -38.31 -10.80 -24.39
N THR A 342 -38.33 -9.76 -25.22
CA THR A 342 -38.39 -9.84 -26.68
C THR A 342 -37.11 -9.29 -27.33
N VAL A 343 -36.81 -9.70 -28.56
CA VAL A 343 -35.68 -9.15 -29.33
C VAL A 343 -36.15 -7.91 -30.09
N ALA A 344 -35.63 -6.74 -29.74
CA ALA A 344 -35.92 -5.47 -30.40
C ALA A 344 -34.96 -5.18 -31.57
N GLN A 345 -33.70 -5.60 -31.45
CA GLN A 345 -32.71 -5.61 -32.54
C GLN A 345 -31.99 -6.95 -32.53
N ALA A 346 -32.01 -7.63 -33.68
CA ALA A 346 -31.31 -8.91 -33.85
C ALA A 346 -29.80 -8.76 -33.66
N ALA A 347 -29.15 -9.85 -33.24
CA ALA A 347 -27.71 -9.88 -33.05
C ALA A 347 -26.96 -9.64 -34.37
N LEU A 348 -25.98 -8.73 -34.34
CA LEU A 348 -25.07 -8.44 -35.45
C LEU A 348 -23.64 -8.18 -34.97
N ALA A 349 -22.70 -8.20 -35.91
CA ALA A 349 -21.35 -7.69 -35.73
C ALA A 349 -21.20 -6.35 -36.48
N ALA A 350 -20.32 -5.47 -36.00
CA ALA A 350 -19.97 -4.23 -36.69
C ALA A 350 -19.22 -4.52 -38.01
N ASP A 351 -18.26 -5.45 -37.95
CA ASP A 351 -17.40 -5.79 -39.08
C ASP A 351 -17.49 -7.29 -39.40
N SER A 352 -17.69 -7.61 -40.67
CA SER A 352 -17.52 -8.96 -41.23
C SER A 352 -17.40 -8.87 -42.75
N PRO A 353 -16.24 -9.19 -43.36
CA PRO A 353 -15.06 -9.78 -42.73
C PRO A 353 -14.25 -8.82 -41.83
N VAL A 354 -13.58 -9.40 -40.84
CA VAL A 354 -12.65 -8.73 -39.91
C VAL A 354 -11.21 -8.99 -40.36
N THR A 355 -10.40 -7.93 -40.45
CA THR A 355 -8.95 -8.01 -40.72
C THR A 355 -8.08 -7.80 -39.48
N GLU A 356 -8.64 -7.29 -38.39
CA GLU A 356 -7.97 -7.15 -37.09
C GLU A 356 -8.14 -8.42 -36.21
N THR A 357 -7.85 -8.30 -34.91
CA THR A 357 -8.01 -9.36 -33.91
C THR A 357 -9.36 -9.30 -33.18
N TRP A 358 -10.24 -8.35 -33.48
CA TRP A 358 -11.49 -8.10 -32.75
C TRP A 358 -12.56 -7.42 -33.64
N THR A 359 -13.81 -7.41 -33.18
CA THR A 359 -14.90 -6.51 -33.65
C THR A 359 -15.91 -6.31 -32.52
N VAL A 360 -16.96 -5.51 -32.72
CA VAL A 360 -18.07 -5.33 -31.76
C VAL A 360 -19.27 -6.19 -32.17
N LEU A 361 -19.80 -6.96 -31.23
CA LEU A 361 -21.12 -7.60 -31.32
C LEU A 361 -22.16 -6.73 -30.63
N SER A 362 -23.35 -6.59 -31.24
CA SER A 362 -24.47 -5.86 -30.65
C SER A 362 -25.81 -6.56 -30.85
N VAL A 363 -26.74 -6.31 -29.94
CA VAL A 363 -28.11 -6.86 -29.90
C VAL A 363 -28.96 -5.96 -28.98
N LEU A 364 -30.28 -5.92 -29.12
CA LEU A 364 -31.13 -5.17 -28.19
C LEU A 364 -32.38 -5.96 -27.80
N GLY A 365 -32.70 -5.96 -26.51
CA GLY A 365 -33.92 -6.54 -25.95
C GLY A 365 -34.97 -5.48 -25.62
N ALA A 366 -36.23 -5.91 -25.51
CA ALA A 366 -37.31 -5.09 -24.96
C ALA A 366 -38.19 -5.93 -24.03
N ASP A 367 -38.54 -5.35 -22.88
CA ASP A 367 -39.33 -5.96 -21.83
C ASP A 367 -40.17 -4.90 -21.09
N ALA A 368 -41.30 -5.33 -20.50
CA ALA A 368 -42.22 -4.51 -19.74
C ALA A 368 -41.63 -3.98 -18.42
N SER A 369 -40.65 -4.65 -17.81
CA SER A 369 -39.93 -4.12 -16.64
C SER A 369 -38.89 -3.04 -17.02
N GLY A 370 -38.51 -2.97 -18.30
CA GLY A 370 -37.63 -1.95 -18.88
C GLY A 370 -36.24 -2.49 -19.26
N GLU A 371 -35.74 -2.12 -20.46
CA GLU A 371 -34.52 -2.65 -21.07
C GLU A 371 -33.30 -2.64 -20.13
N ALA A 372 -33.10 -1.57 -19.36
CA ALA A 372 -31.96 -1.42 -18.43
C ALA A 372 -31.86 -2.51 -17.34
N LYS A 373 -32.91 -3.32 -17.14
CA LYS A 373 -32.92 -4.47 -16.21
C LYS A 373 -32.55 -5.80 -16.88
N LEU A 374 -32.46 -5.83 -18.21
CA LEU A 374 -32.13 -7.03 -18.97
C LEU A 374 -30.64 -7.33 -18.88
N VAL A 375 -30.33 -8.63 -18.77
CA VAL A 375 -28.98 -9.19 -18.75
C VAL A 375 -28.71 -9.83 -20.10
N TYR A 376 -27.63 -9.43 -20.76
CA TYR A 376 -27.21 -9.98 -22.04
C TYR A 376 -26.01 -10.89 -21.82
N THR A 377 -26.10 -12.14 -22.28
CA THR A 377 -25.03 -13.14 -22.22
C THR A 377 -24.72 -13.66 -23.61
N TRP A 378 -23.53 -13.35 -24.12
CA TRP A 378 -22.99 -13.89 -25.37
C TRP A 378 -22.27 -15.21 -25.15
N THR A 379 -22.49 -16.16 -26.05
CA THR A 379 -21.73 -17.41 -26.16
C THR A 379 -21.24 -17.61 -27.59
N VAL A 380 -20.11 -18.29 -27.75
CA VAL A 380 -19.68 -18.81 -29.05
C VAL A 380 -20.40 -20.14 -29.33
N SER A 381 -21.03 -20.26 -30.49
CA SER A 381 -21.79 -21.44 -30.93
C SER A 381 -21.10 -22.23 -32.03
N ALA A 382 -20.19 -21.60 -32.78
CA ALA A 382 -19.22 -22.27 -33.66
C ALA A 382 -17.94 -21.44 -33.78
N MET A 383 -16.80 -22.10 -34.01
CA MET A 383 -15.50 -21.46 -34.20
C MET A 383 -14.57 -22.37 -35.03
N PRO A 384 -13.44 -21.86 -35.59
CA PRO A 384 -12.52 -22.66 -36.38
C PRO A 384 -11.89 -23.80 -35.57
N SER A 385 -11.58 -24.93 -36.23
CA SER A 385 -10.90 -26.05 -35.57
C SER A 385 -9.53 -25.62 -35.02
N GLY A 386 -9.24 -26.02 -33.79
CA GLY A 386 -8.01 -25.65 -33.07
C GLY A 386 -7.95 -24.19 -32.57
N ALA A 387 -8.98 -23.37 -32.80
CA ALA A 387 -9.05 -22.03 -32.23
C ALA A 387 -9.42 -22.09 -30.73
N PRO A 388 -8.69 -21.36 -29.85
CA PRO A 388 -9.19 -21.02 -28.53
C PRO A 388 -10.53 -20.29 -28.60
N ALA A 389 -11.36 -20.43 -27.56
CA ALA A 389 -12.63 -19.71 -27.49
C ALA A 389 -12.40 -18.20 -27.44
N PRO A 390 -13.10 -17.40 -28.26
CA PRO A 390 -12.98 -15.94 -28.25
C PRO A 390 -13.47 -15.35 -26.92
N SER A 391 -12.84 -14.27 -26.47
CA SER A 391 -13.20 -13.56 -25.25
C SER A 391 -14.12 -12.38 -25.53
N PHE A 392 -14.92 -11.98 -24.54
CA PHE A 392 -15.81 -10.82 -24.60
C PHE A 392 -15.37 -9.78 -23.57
N SER A 393 -15.25 -8.52 -23.98
CA SER A 393 -14.91 -7.40 -23.09
C SER A 393 -15.91 -7.20 -21.95
N ILE A 394 -17.20 -7.43 -22.24
CA ILE A 394 -18.31 -7.32 -21.29
C ILE A 394 -19.25 -8.49 -21.58
N ASN A 395 -19.65 -9.23 -20.56
CA ASN A 395 -20.62 -10.31 -20.69
C ASN A 395 -21.53 -10.40 -19.46
N SER A 396 -22.67 -11.07 -19.58
CA SER A 396 -23.63 -11.36 -18.50
C SER A 396 -24.04 -10.13 -17.69
N SER A 397 -24.34 -9.02 -18.37
CA SER A 397 -24.78 -7.75 -17.78
C SER A 397 -25.62 -6.95 -18.78
N ASN A 398 -26.22 -5.83 -18.36
CA ASN A 398 -26.95 -4.96 -19.30
C ASN A 398 -26.04 -4.34 -20.37
N ALA A 399 -24.82 -3.95 -20.00
CA ALA A 399 -23.87 -3.33 -20.91
C ALA A 399 -23.46 -4.25 -22.08
N ALA A 400 -23.49 -5.58 -21.88
CA ALA A 400 -23.17 -6.58 -22.92
C ALA A 400 -24.15 -6.59 -24.12
N LYS A 401 -25.19 -5.75 -24.15
CA LYS A 401 -25.94 -5.41 -25.38
C LYS A 401 -25.05 -4.84 -26.50
N SER A 402 -23.87 -4.32 -26.13
CA SER A 402 -22.75 -4.08 -27.04
C SER A 402 -21.45 -4.56 -26.38
N THR A 403 -20.72 -5.48 -26.99
CA THR A 403 -19.41 -5.94 -26.48
C THR A 403 -18.40 -6.10 -27.60
N GLN A 404 -17.15 -5.68 -27.35
CA GLN A 404 -16.02 -6.15 -28.14
C GLN A 404 -15.86 -7.67 -27.93
N VAL A 405 -15.64 -8.40 -29.02
CA VAL A 405 -15.23 -9.81 -29.04
C VAL A 405 -13.85 -9.92 -29.66
N THR A 406 -12.97 -10.71 -29.04
CA THR A 406 -11.56 -10.83 -29.44
C THR A 406 -11.23 -12.27 -29.84
N PHE A 407 -10.58 -12.41 -31.00
CA PHE A 407 -10.22 -13.67 -31.65
C PHE A 407 -8.73 -14.01 -31.44
N SER A 408 -8.36 -15.26 -31.70
CA SER A 408 -6.96 -15.74 -31.62
C SER A 408 -6.55 -16.63 -32.81
N GLN A 409 -7.36 -16.63 -33.87
CA GLN A 409 -7.16 -17.38 -35.11
C GLN A 409 -8.11 -16.84 -36.20
N ALA A 410 -7.67 -16.79 -37.46
CA ALA A 410 -8.54 -16.51 -38.59
C ALA A 410 -9.55 -17.66 -38.85
N GLY A 411 -10.66 -17.34 -39.52
CA GLY A 411 -11.76 -18.25 -39.85
C GLY A 411 -13.13 -17.73 -39.41
N THR A 412 -14.18 -18.53 -39.62
CA THR A 412 -15.57 -18.14 -39.31
C THR A 412 -15.97 -18.53 -37.88
N TYR A 413 -16.61 -17.60 -37.18
CA TYR A 413 -17.19 -17.76 -35.85
C TYR A 413 -18.70 -17.50 -35.90
N ALA A 414 -19.45 -18.21 -35.06
CA ALA A 414 -20.88 -17.95 -34.82
C ALA A 414 -21.11 -17.68 -33.33
N PHE A 415 -22.01 -16.75 -33.05
CA PHE A 415 -22.29 -16.24 -31.72
C PHE A 415 -23.79 -16.25 -31.43
N THR A 416 -24.16 -16.45 -30.17
CA THR A 416 -25.55 -16.35 -29.71
C THR A 416 -25.61 -15.46 -28.48
N ALA A 417 -26.38 -14.39 -28.55
CA ALA A 417 -26.78 -13.61 -27.40
C ALA A 417 -28.05 -14.23 -26.79
N THR A 418 -28.05 -14.40 -25.46
CA THR A 418 -29.24 -14.66 -24.66
C THR A 418 -29.56 -13.41 -23.86
N ILE A 419 -30.82 -12.98 -23.91
CA ILE A 419 -31.36 -11.81 -23.23
C ILE A 419 -32.29 -12.34 -22.14
N ALA A 420 -31.97 -12.07 -20.88
CA ALA A 420 -32.75 -12.52 -19.73
C ALA A 420 -33.28 -11.35 -18.90
N ASP A 421 -34.47 -11.51 -18.33
CA ASP A 421 -35.04 -10.58 -17.35
C ASP A 421 -34.62 -10.93 -15.91
N PRO A 422 -34.89 -10.06 -14.91
CA PRO A 422 -34.61 -10.37 -13.52
C PRO A 422 -35.39 -11.57 -12.96
N ALA A 423 -36.50 -11.99 -13.60
CA ALA A 423 -37.31 -13.16 -13.24
C ALA A 423 -36.81 -14.48 -13.85
N GLY A 424 -35.70 -14.44 -14.59
CA GLY A 424 -35.04 -15.60 -15.18
C GLY A 424 -35.74 -16.16 -16.42
N LEU A 425 -36.63 -15.40 -17.06
CA LEU A 425 -37.16 -15.74 -18.38
C LEU A 425 -36.26 -15.11 -19.45
N SER A 426 -36.18 -15.72 -20.65
CA SER A 426 -35.19 -15.31 -21.64
C SER A 426 -35.59 -15.60 -23.09
N VAL A 427 -34.92 -14.88 -24.01
CA VAL A 427 -34.97 -15.07 -25.47
C VAL A 427 -33.55 -15.00 -26.05
N SER A 428 -33.31 -15.48 -27.27
CA SER A 428 -31.98 -15.48 -27.89
C SER A 428 -31.98 -14.96 -29.34
N SER A 429 -30.82 -14.49 -29.80
CA SER A 429 -30.54 -14.09 -31.19
C SER A 429 -29.07 -14.40 -31.54
N SER A 430 -28.75 -14.60 -32.82
CA SER A 430 -27.42 -15.09 -33.25
C SER A 430 -26.81 -14.28 -34.40
N ALA A 431 -25.48 -14.20 -34.42
CA ALA A 431 -24.67 -13.47 -35.40
C ALA A 431 -23.48 -14.33 -35.88
N THR A 432 -22.89 -13.98 -37.03
CA THR A 432 -21.71 -14.67 -37.60
C THR A 432 -20.63 -13.69 -38.05
N VAL A 433 -19.37 -13.99 -37.73
CA VAL A 433 -18.20 -13.16 -38.07
C VAL A 433 -17.21 -13.98 -38.87
N SER A 434 -16.67 -13.43 -39.96
CA SER A 434 -15.58 -14.05 -40.72
C SER A 434 -14.27 -13.29 -40.51
N VAL A 435 -13.27 -13.92 -39.90
CA VAL A 435 -11.95 -13.31 -39.66
C VAL A 435 -10.99 -13.76 -40.76
N LEU A 436 -10.30 -12.83 -41.41
CA LEU A 436 -9.32 -13.10 -42.48
C LEU A 436 -7.89 -13.01 -41.94
N GLN A 437 -6.95 -13.74 -42.54
CA GLN A 437 -5.52 -13.57 -42.24
C GLN A 437 -5.00 -12.27 -42.88
N SER A 438 -4.39 -11.40 -42.09
CA SER A 438 -3.80 -10.12 -42.53
C SER A 438 -2.29 -10.11 -42.25
N LEU A 439 -1.45 -9.91 -43.27
CA LEU A 439 0.01 -9.80 -43.07
C LEU A 439 0.33 -8.69 -42.06
N THR A 440 0.88 -9.07 -40.91
CA THR A 440 1.10 -8.16 -39.77
C THR A 440 2.58 -8.09 -39.38
N SER A 441 3.34 -9.18 -39.55
CA SER A 441 4.79 -9.20 -39.31
C SER A 441 5.51 -10.19 -40.24
N ILE A 442 6.82 -10.04 -40.40
CA ILE A 442 7.68 -11.01 -41.09
C ILE A 442 8.72 -11.55 -40.10
N GLN A 443 8.75 -12.87 -39.92
CA GLN A 443 9.84 -13.54 -39.21
C GLN A 443 10.98 -13.83 -40.19
N VAL A 444 12.20 -13.44 -39.84
CA VAL A 444 13.42 -13.80 -40.58
C VAL A 444 14.17 -14.88 -39.80
N THR A 445 14.60 -15.93 -40.52
CA THR A 445 15.26 -17.11 -39.95
C THR A 445 16.58 -17.38 -40.68
N PRO A 446 17.72 -17.50 -39.97
CA PRO A 446 17.86 -17.30 -38.53
C PRO A 446 17.71 -15.81 -38.15
N GLY A 447 17.25 -15.52 -36.93
CA GLY A 447 17.11 -14.13 -36.45
C GLY A 447 18.46 -13.43 -36.20
N SER A 448 19.51 -14.21 -35.97
CA SER A 448 20.90 -13.74 -35.96
C SER A 448 21.85 -14.82 -36.50
N ALA A 449 23.02 -14.41 -37.00
CA ALA A 449 24.09 -15.32 -37.38
C ALA A 449 25.47 -14.63 -37.29
N ALA A 450 26.47 -15.35 -36.79
CA ALA A 450 27.86 -15.05 -37.10
C ALA A 450 28.16 -15.49 -38.54
N VAL A 451 28.87 -14.66 -39.30
CA VAL A 451 29.23 -14.92 -40.71
C VAL A 451 30.67 -14.48 -40.93
N THR A 452 31.59 -15.40 -41.23
CA THR A 452 32.99 -15.04 -41.46
C THR A 452 33.14 -14.07 -42.63
N ILE A 453 34.06 -13.11 -42.53
CA ILE A 453 34.41 -12.16 -43.61
C ILE A 453 34.50 -12.86 -44.98
N GLN A 454 33.96 -12.21 -46.01
CA GLN A 454 33.89 -12.70 -47.40
C GLN A 454 33.12 -14.03 -47.63
N THR A 455 32.49 -14.64 -46.61
CA THR A 455 31.62 -15.83 -46.78
C THR A 455 30.15 -15.45 -46.99
N THR A 456 29.26 -16.44 -47.12
CA THR A 456 27.82 -16.23 -47.36
C THR A 456 26.93 -16.93 -46.33
N ARG A 457 25.73 -16.38 -46.10
CA ARG A 457 24.73 -16.94 -45.18
C ARG A 457 23.33 -16.79 -45.76
N GLN A 458 22.59 -17.90 -45.83
CA GLN A 458 21.20 -17.89 -46.24
C GLN A 458 20.28 -17.43 -45.11
N PHE A 459 19.44 -16.43 -45.38
CA PHE A 459 18.29 -16.06 -44.56
C PHE A 459 16.99 -16.40 -45.30
N ALA A 460 15.94 -16.76 -44.57
CA ALA A 460 14.61 -17.07 -45.10
C ALA A 460 13.55 -16.23 -44.36
N ALA A 461 12.44 -15.92 -45.03
CA ALA A 461 11.36 -15.10 -44.47
C ALA A 461 10.03 -15.85 -44.45
N GLN A 462 9.22 -15.59 -43.41
CA GLN A 462 7.85 -16.06 -43.29
C GLN A 462 6.95 -14.93 -42.81
N GLY A 463 5.95 -14.60 -43.62
CA GLY A 463 4.88 -13.66 -43.30
C GLY A 463 3.88 -14.30 -42.36
N LEU A 464 3.59 -13.60 -41.27
CA LEU A 464 2.67 -14.00 -40.22
C LEU A 464 1.42 -13.11 -40.24
N ASP A 465 0.29 -13.70 -39.84
CA ASP A 465 -0.99 -13.03 -39.66
C ASP A 465 -1.06 -12.20 -38.36
N GLN A 466 -2.19 -11.54 -38.11
CA GLN A 466 -2.43 -10.73 -36.92
C GLN A 466 -2.48 -11.53 -35.60
N PHE A 467 -2.34 -12.86 -35.66
CA PHE A 467 -2.26 -13.78 -34.52
C PHE A 467 -0.86 -14.41 -34.40
N GLY A 468 0.12 -13.94 -35.18
CA GLY A 468 1.48 -14.49 -35.22
C GLY A 468 1.58 -15.86 -35.89
N ARG A 469 0.57 -16.29 -36.65
CA ARG A 469 0.55 -17.60 -37.33
C ARG A 469 0.96 -17.44 -38.79
N PRO A 470 1.60 -18.45 -39.43
CA PRO A 470 1.98 -18.35 -40.84
C PRO A 470 0.77 -18.08 -41.75
N LEU A 471 0.94 -17.16 -42.71
CA LEU A 471 -0.04 -16.96 -43.77
C LEU A 471 -0.14 -18.22 -44.65
N THR A 472 -1.37 -18.65 -44.92
CA THR A 472 -1.68 -19.82 -45.78
C THR A 472 -1.13 -19.65 -47.21
N SER A 473 -1.02 -18.40 -47.69
CA SER A 473 -0.27 -18.04 -48.89
C SER A 473 0.77 -17.00 -48.51
N GLN A 474 2.04 -17.27 -48.81
CA GLN A 474 3.15 -16.39 -48.48
C GLN A 474 3.33 -15.31 -49.57
N PRO A 475 3.55 -14.04 -49.20
CA PRO A 475 3.84 -12.98 -50.16
C PRO A 475 5.23 -13.15 -50.78
N ALA A 476 5.49 -12.45 -51.89
CA ALA A 476 6.85 -12.32 -52.41
C ALA A 476 7.66 -11.37 -51.50
N PHE A 477 8.84 -11.82 -51.08
CA PHE A 477 9.75 -11.04 -50.23
C PHE A 477 10.84 -10.35 -51.06
N THR A 478 11.12 -9.09 -50.72
CA THR A 478 12.27 -8.35 -51.21
C THR A 478 13.29 -8.14 -50.10
N TRP A 479 14.58 -8.30 -50.39
CA TRP A 479 15.65 -8.25 -49.39
C TRP A 479 16.59 -7.06 -49.59
N THR A 480 16.99 -6.44 -48.48
CA THR A 480 17.97 -5.34 -48.42
C THR A 480 18.90 -5.53 -47.21
N VAL A 481 20.08 -4.92 -47.20
CA VAL A 481 20.99 -4.96 -46.05
C VAL A 481 21.58 -3.57 -45.76
N GLY A 482 21.70 -3.24 -44.48
CA GLY A 482 22.45 -2.10 -43.96
C GLY A 482 23.59 -2.55 -43.05
N GLY A 483 24.55 -1.67 -42.73
CA GLY A 483 25.69 -1.96 -41.84
C GLY A 483 26.89 -2.65 -42.52
N GLY A 484 26.70 -3.31 -43.65
CA GLY A 484 27.79 -3.88 -44.46
C GLY A 484 27.37 -5.06 -45.33
N GLY A 485 28.25 -5.48 -46.23
CA GLY A 485 28.03 -6.62 -47.12
C GLY A 485 27.02 -6.37 -48.24
N THR A 486 26.46 -7.44 -48.79
CA THR A 486 25.37 -7.42 -49.79
C THR A 486 24.37 -8.53 -49.48
N VAL A 487 23.15 -8.44 -50.01
CA VAL A 487 22.17 -9.54 -49.96
C VAL A 487 21.49 -9.67 -51.33
N ASP A 488 21.26 -10.90 -51.80
CA ASP A 488 20.46 -11.11 -52.99
C ASP A 488 19.00 -10.74 -52.72
N SER A 489 18.51 -9.79 -53.51
CA SER A 489 17.21 -9.12 -53.37
C SER A 489 15.96 -10.03 -53.37
N ARG A 490 16.09 -11.30 -53.75
CA ARG A 490 14.96 -12.25 -53.89
C ARG A 490 15.10 -13.48 -52.99
N SER A 491 16.30 -14.04 -52.89
CA SER A 491 16.57 -15.26 -52.13
C SER A 491 16.90 -15.01 -50.66
N GLY A 492 17.41 -13.83 -50.28
CA GLY A 492 17.89 -13.59 -48.91
C GLY A 492 19.29 -14.16 -48.62
N LEU A 493 20.06 -14.51 -49.64
CA LEU A 493 21.46 -14.92 -49.49
C LEU A 493 22.34 -13.69 -49.22
N PHE A 494 22.82 -13.55 -47.98
CA PHE A 494 23.75 -12.51 -47.56
C PHE A 494 25.20 -12.90 -47.88
N THR A 495 26.01 -11.92 -48.28
CA THR A 495 27.46 -12.03 -48.50
C THR A 495 28.18 -11.02 -47.59
N ALA A 496 29.08 -11.52 -46.76
CA ALA A 496 29.83 -10.71 -45.80
C ALA A 496 30.86 -9.78 -46.49
N PRO A 497 31.09 -8.57 -45.96
CA PRO A 497 32.20 -7.70 -46.37
C PRO A 497 33.58 -8.28 -45.97
N GLY A 498 34.64 -7.59 -46.37
CA GLY A 498 36.04 -7.96 -46.08
C GLY A 498 36.58 -7.50 -44.71
N LEU A 499 35.74 -6.89 -43.87
CA LEU A 499 36.07 -6.41 -42.51
C LEU A 499 34.93 -6.81 -41.56
N PRO A 500 35.17 -6.91 -40.24
CA PRO A 500 34.10 -7.09 -39.27
C PRO A 500 33.09 -5.92 -39.30
N ALA A 501 31.82 -6.25 -39.09
CA ALA A 501 30.69 -5.33 -39.20
C ALA A 501 29.43 -5.95 -38.57
N VAL A 502 28.46 -5.15 -38.13
CA VAL A 502 27.14 -5.63 -37.71
C VAL A 502 26.12 -5.25 -38.79
N SER A 503 25.77 -6.22 -39.63
CA SER A 503 24.85 -6.02 -40.76
C SER A 503 23.41 -6.34 -40.38
N THR A 504 22.47 -5.44 -40.70
CA THR A 504 21.02 -5.67 -40.54
C THR A 504 20.42 -6.14 -41.86
N VAL A 505 20.15 -7.44 -41.98
CA VAL A 505 19.47 -8.05 -43.12
C VAL A 505 17.97 -7.86 -42.95
N THR A 506 17.34 -7.17 -43.90
CA THR A 506 15.90 -6.84 -43.87
C THR A 506 15.17 -7.57 -44.99
N SER A 507 14.05 -8.19 -44.64
CA SER A 507 13.06 -8.72 -45.56
C SER A 507 11.82 -7.83 -45.53
N ALA A 508 11.19 -7.59 -46.68
CA ALA A 508 9.99 -6.76 -46.80
C ALA A 508 8.94 -7.39 -47.72
N ALA A 509 7.67 -7.19 -47.41
CA ALA A 509 6.54 -7.49 -48.27
C ALA A 509 5.49 -6.37 -48.15
N GLY A 510 5.42 -5.51 -49.17
CA GLY A 510 4.67 -4.26 -49.08
C GLY A 510 5.32 -3.32 -48.06
N ALA A 511 4.52 -2.80 -47.12
CA ALA A 511 4.98 -1.95 -46.02
C ALA A 511 5.45 -2.72 -44.78
N VAL A 512 5.22 -4.04 -44.71
CA VAL A 512 5.62 -4.86 -43.56
C VAL A 512 7.05 -5.35 -43.75
N THR A 513 7.87 -5.24 -42.70
CA THR A 513 9.27 -5.66 -42.68
C THR A 513 9.55 -6.66 -41.57
N GLY A 514 10.66 -7.38 -41.70
CA GLY A 514 11.26 -8.23 -40.68
C GLY A 514 12.78 -8.21 -40.82
N THR A 515 13.51 -8.29 -39.71
CA THR A 515 14.97 -8.09 -39.68
C THR A 515 15.70 -9.22 -38.99
N ALA A 516 16.92 -9.50 -39.44
CA ALA A 516 17.89 -10.36 -38.76
C ALA A 516 19.28 -9.70 -38.72
N THR A 517 20.08 -10.06 -37.73
CA THR A 517 21.44 -9.51 -37.53
C THR A 517 22.50 -10.48 -38.02
N ALA A 518 23.30 -10.08 -39.00
CA ALA A 518 24.50 -10.79 -39.43
C ALA A 518 25.73 -10.08 -38.83
N THR A 519 26.29 -10.63 -37.74
CA THR A 519 27.57 -10.16 -37.23
C THR A 519 28.69 -10.78 -38.05
N VAL A 520 29.51 -9.94 -38.66
CA VAL A 520 30.56 -10.35 -39.59
C VAL A 520 31.84 -10.53 -38.80
N VAL A 521 32.39 -11.74 -38.79
CA VAL A 521 33.46 -12.17 -37.86
C VAL A 521 34.77 -12.52 -38.58
N LEU A 522 35.90 -12.53 -37.87
CA LEU A 522 37.24 -12.69 -38.43
C LEU A 522 37.61 -14.13 -38.83
N GLY A 523 36.81 -15.11 -38.42
CA GLY A 523 37.12 -16.53 -38.59
C GLY A 523 38.21 -16.97 -37.63
N LEU A 524 37.99 -16.73 -36.33
CA LEU A 524 38.76 -17.33 -35.24
C LEU A 524 38.16 -18.72 -34.91
N ASN A 525 38.83 -19.49 -34.06
CA ASN A 525 38.40 -20.83 -33.66
C ASN A 525 37.47 -20.76 -32.45
N ASP A 526 37.80 -19.92 -31.46
CA ASP A 526 36.88 -19.53 -30.40
C ASP A 526 35.84 -18.53 -30.94
N LEU A 527 34.56 -18.82 -30.70
CA LEU A 527 33.44 -18.05 -31.25
C LEU A 527 33.14 -16.79 -30.45
N ASP A 528 33.31 -16.80 -29.13
CA ASP A 528 32.95 -15.66 -28.28
C ASP A 528 34.02 -14.57 -28.36
N LEU A 529 35.30 -14.95 -28.48
CA LEU A 529 36.42 -14.06 -28.77
C LEU A 529 36.32 -13.46 -30.20
N ASP A 530 35.89 -14.25 -31.20
CA ASP A 530 35.62 -13.73 -32.55
C ASP A 530 34.45 -12.74 -32.53
N LEU A 531 33.35 -13.09 -31.86
CA LEU A 531 32.15 -12.27 -31.78
C LEU A 531 32.41 -10.97 -31.01
N LEU A 532 33.17 -11.01 -29.90
CA LEU A 532 33.59 -9.83 -29.15
C LEU A 532 34.48 -8.93 -30.01
N THR A 533 35.55 -9.47 -30.59
CA THR A 533 36.50 -8.70 -31.42
C THR A 533 35.79 -8.07 -32.63
N ALA A 534 34.91 -8.82 -33.28
CA ALA A 534 34.10 -8.34 -34.39
C ALA A 534 33.10 -7.26 -33.98
N THR A 535 32.44 -7.41 -32.83
CA THR A 535 31.46 -6.46 -32.32
C THR A 535 32.12 -5.16 -31.84
N ARG A 536 33.33 -5.24 -31.26
CA ARG A 536 34.14 -4.05 -30.91
C ARG A 536 34.54 -3.28 -32.16
N PHE A 537 35.21 -3.95 -33.10
CA PHE A 537 35.61 -3.33 -34.37
C PHE A 537 34.44 -2.73 -35.16
N ALA A 538 33.27 -3.36 -35.12
CA ALA A 538 32.09 -2.87 -35.83
C ALA A 538 31.51 -1.54 -35.28
N ASN A 539 31.92 -1.08 -34.08
CA ASN A 539 31.41 0.18 -33.50
C ASN A 539 32.05 1.42 -34.15
N ASP A 540 33.37 1.43 -34.32
CA ASP A 540 34.11 2.60 -34.83
C ASP A 540 35.29 2.27 -35.77
N SER A 541 35.36 1.03 -36.26
CA SER A 541 36.35 0.52 -37.22
C SER A 541 37.80 0.43 -36.72
N ARG A 542 38.02 0.32 -35.40
CA ARG A 542 39.32 0.03 -34.76
C ARG A 542 39.12 -0.91 -33.56
N ILE A 543 40.22 -1.26 -32.91
CA ILE A 543 40.23 -1.88 -31.58
C ILE A 543 41.18 -1.04 -30.72
N ASP A 544 40.65 -0.26 -29.78
CA ASP A 544 41.47 0.63 -28.94
C ASP A 544 42.13 -0.08 -27.74
N ARG A 545 42.87 0.65 -26.88
CA ARG A 545 43.54 0.07 -25.69
C ARG A 545 42.54 -0.59 -24.73
N THR A 546 41.37 0.01 -24.55
CA THR A 546 40.32 -0.46 -23.65
C THR A 546 39.69 -1.74 -24.18
N GLU A 547 39.40 -1.77 -25.49
CA GLU A 547 38.83 -2.92 -26.16
C GLU A 547 39.83 -4.09 -26.27
N MET A 548 41.11 -3.79 -26.50
CA MET A 548 42.18 -4.80 -26.44
C MET A 548 42.35 -5.37 -25.03
N LEU A 549 42.21 -4.55 -23.97
CA LEU A 549 42.21 -5.02 -22.59
C LEU A 549 40.97 -5.88 -22.26
N GLU A 550 39.81 -5.57 -22.82
CA GLU A 550 38.61 -6.41 -22.69
C GLU A 550 38.80 -7.76 -23.38
N ILE A 551 39.28 -7.77 -24.63
CA ILE A 551 39.59 -8.98 -25.42
C ILE A 551 40.61 -9.87 -24.68
N LEU A 552 41.65 -9.28 -24.07
CA LEU A 552 42.63 -10.03 -23.27
C LEU A 552 42.08 -10.55 -21.94
N ARG A 553 40.99 -9.97 -21.42
CA ARG A 553 40.38 -10.38 -20.14
C ARG A 553 39.14 -11.27 -20.29
N SER A 554 38.55 -11.35 -21.49
CA SER A 554 37.55 -12.37 -21.82
C SER A 554 38.16 -13.75 -22.02
N THR A 555 39.42 -13.83 -22.45
CA THR A 555 40.11 -15.10 -22.66
C THR A 555 40.29 -15.90 -21.35
N GLY A 556 39.85 -17.15 -21.37
CA GLY A 556 39.78 -18.06 -20.23
C GLY A 556 38.79 -17.64 -19.13
N ALA A 557 37.85 -16.73 -19.41
CA ALA A 557 36.91 -16.25 -18.40
C ALA A 557 35.83 -17.28 -18.05
N ASP A 558 35.51 -18.22 -18.94
CA ASP A 558 34.46 -19.21 -18.79
C ASP A 558 34.90 -20.46 -18.00
N ASP A 559 36.09 -21.01 -18.27
CA ASP A 559 36.62 -22.21 -17.61
C ASP A 559 37.82 -21.96 -16.66
N GLN A 560 38.34 -20.72 -16.63
CA GLN A 560 39.51 -20.25 -15.86
C GLN A 560 40.89 -20.68 -16.40
N LEU A 561 40.96 -21.22 -17.62
CA LEU A 561 42.16 -21.65 -18.33
C LEU A 561 42.26 -20.92 -19.69
N VAL A 562 43.47 -20.61 -20.14
CA VAL A 562 43.72 -20.09 -21.48
C VAL A 562 43.96 -21.27 -22.41
N ASP A 563 42.99 -21.57 -23.25
CA ASP A 563 42.94 -22.78 -24.07
C ASP A 563 43.86 -22.72 -25.32
N ALA A 564 43.96 -23.83 -26.07
CA ALA A 564 44.81 -23.92 -27.26
C ALA A 564 44.27 -23.17 -28.49
N TYR A 565 42.94 -23.01 -28.60
CA TYR A 565 42.28 -22.20 -29.61
C TYR A 565 42.37 -20.72 -29.25
N GLU A 566 42.00 -20.33 -28.02
CA GLU A 566 42.08 -18.94 -27.57
C GLU A 566 43.51 -18.36 -27.68
N PHE A 567 44.53 -19.12 -27.28
CA PHE A 567 45.92 -18.69 -27.39
C PHE A 567 46.39 -18.55 -28.85
N ALA A 568 45.83 -19.35 -29.76
CA ALA A 568 46.06 -19.20 -31.20
C ALA A 568 45.31 -17.99 -31.77
N ASP A 569 44.13 -17.68 -31.24
CA ASP A 569 43.25 -16.63 -31.72
C ASP A 569 43.62 -15.23 -31.22
N LEU A 570 44.09 -15.08 -29.97
CA LEU A 570 44.79 -13.87 -29.52
C LEU A 570 45.99 -13.55 -30.42
N LYS A 571 46.73 -14.57 -30.86
CA LYS A 571 47.81 -14.41 -31.84
C LYS A 571 47.28 -14.08 -33.24
N ALA A 572 46.15 -14.64 -33.65
CA ALA A 572 45.51 -14.28 -34.91
C ALA A 572 45.02 -12.81 -34.91
N ILE A 573 44.52 -12.30 -33.77
CA ILE A 573 44.14 -10.89 -33.58
C ILE A 573 45.36 -9.97 -33.72
N LEU A 574 46.47 -10.29 -33.06
CA LEU A 574 47.72 -9.50 -33.18
C LEU A 574 48.33 -9.56 -34.58
N ASN A 575 48.30 -10.71 -35.25
CA ASN A 575 48.69 -10.82 -36.67
C ASN A 575 47.75 -10.03 -37.60
N LYS A 576 46.50 -9.81 -37.20
CA LYS A 576 45.50 -8.96 -37.89
C LYS A 576 45.50 -7.50 -37.38
N ALA A 577 46.43 -7.08 -36.53
CA ALA A 577 46.40 -5.77 -35.87
C ALA A 577 46.26 -4.56 -36.82
N SER A 578 46.92 -4.59 -37.98
CA SER A 578 46.80 -3.54 -39.01
C SER A 578 45.44 -3.52 -39.71
N LEU A 579 44.75 -4.66 -39.80
CA LEU A 579 43.37 -4.78 -40.31
C LEU A 579 42.38 -4.24 -39.28
N LEU A 580 42.65 -4.51 -38.00
CA LEU A 580 41.86 -4.08 -36.84
C LEU A 580 42.20 -2.66 -36.34
N GLN A 581 43.09 -1.94 -37.02
CA GLN A 581 43.57 -0.60 -36.66
C GLN A 581 44.03 -0.46 -35.19
N ILE A 582 44.60 -1.52 -34.60
CA ILE A 582 45.06 -1.51 -33.19
C ILE A 582 46.17 -0.45 -33.03
N PRO A 583 46.03 0.52 -32.10
CA PRO A 583 47.04 1.55 -31.87
C PRO A 583 48.42 0.96 -31.58
N GLY A 584 49.47 1.57 -32.13
CA GLY A 584 50.82 1.00 -32.12
C GLY A 584 51.38 0.67 -30.73
N TYR A 585 51.01 1.44 -29.70
CA TYR A 585 51.38 1.20 -28.31
C TYR A 585 50.59 0.02 -27.69
N ALA A 586 49.26 0.02 -27.82
CA ALA A 586 48.39 -1.06 -27.34
C ALA A 586 48.74 -2.42 -27.97
N ARG A 587 49.13 -2.41 -29.26
CA ARG A 587 49.64 -3.59 -29.96
C ARG A 587 50.95 -4.12 -29.34
N VAL A 588 51.87 -3.25 -28.92
CA VAL A 588 53.12 -3.69 -28.25
C VAL A 588 52.82 -4.25 -26.87
N LEU A 589 52.00 -3.57 -26.05
CA LEU A 589 51.59 -4.07 -24.73
C LEU A 589 50.89 -5.45 -24.83
N ALA A 590 50.06 -5.67 -25.84
CA ALA A 590 49.43 -6.96 -26.09
C ALA A 590 50.39 -8.02 -26.66
N ASP A 591 51.40 -7.63 -27.46
CA ASP A 591 52.47 -8.52 -27.93
C ASP A 591 53.33 -9.02 -26.76
N ASP A 592 53.69 -8.13 -25.83
CA ASP A 592 54.42 -8.47 -24.61
C ASP A 592 53.59 -9.36 -23.64
N VAL A 593 52.25 -9.33 -23.68
CA VAL A 593 51.36 -10.30 -23.00
C VAL A 593 51.32 -11.65 -23.72
N VAL A 594 51.03 -11.67 -25.03
CA VAL A 594 50.58 -12.87 -25.77
C VAL A 594 51.73 -13.62 -26.46
N ASN A 595 52.70 -12.91 -27.01
CA ASN A 595 53.92 -13.48 -27.59
C ASN A 595 55.07 -13.51 -26.58
N GLY A 596 55.05 -12.60 -25.61
CA GLY A 596 55.83 -12.69 -24.37
C GLY A 596 57.11 -11.89 -24.34
N ASN A 597 57.49 -11.45 -23.15
CA ASN A 597 58.62 -10.57 -22.88
C ASN A 597 59.51 -11.17 -21.77
N PRO A 598 60.85 -10.99 -21.78
CA PRO A 598 61.73 -11.40 -20.67
C PRO A 598 61.25 -10.95 -19.28
N ALA A 599 60.65 -9.77 -19.18
CA ALA A 599 60.06 -9.21 -17.97
C ALA A 599 58.95 -10.08 -17.35
N ASN A 600 58.22 -10.86 -18.17
CA ASN A 600 57.15 -11.74 -17.69
C ASN A 600 57.66 -12.87 -16.80
N ALA A 601 58.98 -13.10 -16.71
CA ALA A 601 59.56 -14.01 -15.74
C ALA A 601 59.10 -13.72 -14.30
N ARG A 602 58.76 -12.46 -13.98
CA ARG A 602 58.27 -12.06 -12.65
C ARG A 602 57.06 -11.12 -12.68
N TYR A 603 56.37 -11.09 -11.54
CA TYR A 603 55.37 -10.10 -11.15
C TYR A 603 55.43 -9.88 -9.63
N GLN A 604 55.59 -8.64 -9.19
CA GLN A 604 55.72 -8.21 -7.78
C GLN A 604 56.74 -9.07 -7.00
N GLY A 605 57.85 -9.40 -7.66
CA GLY A 605 58.94 -10.23 -7.14
C GLY A 605 58.71 -11.75 -7.17
N GLN A 606 57.47 -12.21 -7.43
CA GLN A 606 57.15 -13.64 -7.59
C GLN A 606 57.40 -14.09 -9.03
N THR A 607 57.58 -15.41 -9.25
CA THR A 607 57.64 -16.00 -10.59
C THR A 607 56.25 -15.96 -11.25
N LEU A 608 56.16 -15.53 -12.51
CA LEU A 608 54.91 -15.55 -13.29
C LEU A 608 55.03 -16.41 -14.55
N GLY A 609 55.91 -16.04 -15.48
CA GLY A 609 56.12 -16.71 -16.76
C GLY A 609 55.28 -16.14 -17.92
N ASN A 610 55.73 -16.39 -19.15
CA ASN A 610 55.00 -16.04 -20.37
C ASN A 610 53.67 -16.80 -20.50
N LEU A 611 52.72 -16.21 -21.22
CA LEU A 611 51.48 -16.85 -21.62
C LEU A 611 51.73 -18.06 -22.53
N ALA A 612 50.98 -19.14 -22.30
CA ALA A 612 50.92 -20.32 -23.15
C ALA A 612 49.51 -20.93 -23.13
N ALA A 613 49.21 -21.82 -24.08
CA ALA A 613 48.05 -22.70 -23.97
C ALA A 613 48.21 -23.58 -22.70
N GLY A 614 47.20 -23.59 -21.84
CA GLY A 614 47.25 -24.17 -20.49
C GLY A 614 47.73 -23.21 -19.39
N SER A 615 48.01 -21.95 -19.68
CA SER A 615 48.12 -20.89 -18.65
C SER A 615 46.76 -20.71 -17.95
N SER A 616 46.76 -20.33 -16.68
CA SER A 616 45.49 -19.95 -16.03
C SER A 616 45.03 -18.55 -16.44
N ALA A 617 43.72 -18.29 -16.41
CA ALA A 617 43.18 -16.94 -16.58
C ALA A 617 43.72 -15.96 -15.53
N THR A 618 44.10 -16.45 -14.34
CA THR A 618 44.82 -15.65 -13.32
C THR A 618 46.20 -15.21 -13.82
N GLN A 619 46.98 -16.10 -14.46
CA GLN A 619 48.27 -15.75 -15.05
C GLN A 619 48.11 -14.70 -16.16
N LEU A 620 47.12 -14.87 -17.05
CA LEU A 620 46.81 -13.89 -18.09
C LEU A 620 46.42 -12.52 -17.51
N ASN A 621 45.53 -12.48 -16.52
CA ASN A 621 45.16 -11.23 -15.84
C ASN A 621 46.37 -10.55 -15.18
N MET A 622 47.29 -11.29 -14.55
CA MET A 622 48.52 -10.70 -14.00
C MET A 622 49.47 -10.15 -15.09
N LEU A 623 49.51 -10.75 -16.28
CA LEU A 623 50.23 -10.20 -17.44
C LEU A 623 49.55 -8.94 -17.98
N VAL A 624 48.22 -8.91 -18.09
CA VAL A 624 47.47 -7.69 -18.47
C VAL A 624 47.70 -6.57 -17.46
N ASP A 625 47.65 -6.86 -16.16
CA ASP A 625 47.87 -5.89 -15.09
C ASP A 625 49.32 -5.35 -15.09
N LYS A 626 50.30 -6.17 -15.49
CA LYS A 626 51.68 -5.74 -15.71
C LYS A 626 51.78 -4.71 -16.84
N TRP A 627 51.32 -5.08 -18.04
CA TRP A 627 51.57 -4.31 -19.26
C TRP A 627 50.60 -3.16 -19.48
N PHE A 628 49.30 -3.40 -19.27
CA PHE A 628 48.27 -2.38 -19.49
C PHE A 628 48.02 -1.49 -18.27
N LEU A 629 48.21 -1.98 -17.03
CA LEU A 629 47.92 -1.19 -15.82
C LEU A 629 49.15 -0.76 -15.02
N GLY A 630 50.35 -1.24 -15.37
CA GLY A 630 51.58 -0.86 -14.66
C GLY A 630 51.63 -1.31 -13.20
N ALA A 631 50.90 -2.38 -12.87
CA ALA A 631 50.75 -2.87 -11.50
C ALA A 631 51.96 -3.66 -10.99
N ASP A 632 52.89 -4.05 -11.87
CA ASP A 632 54.18 -4.64 -11.48
C ASP A 632 55.20 -3.54 -11.15
N ARG A 633 55.02 -2.93 -9.99
CA ARG A 633 55.78 -1.75 -9.55
C ARG A 633 57.20 -2.12 -9.12
N PRO A 634 58.22 -1.26 -9.36
CA PRO A 634 59.60 -1.53 -8.97
C PRO A 634 59.78 -1.85 -7.49
N ALA A 635 60.66 -2.81 -7.20
CA ALA A 635 61.14 -3.02 -5.84
C ALA A 635 61.79 -1.74 -5.30
N ALA A 636 61.34 -1.32 -4.13
CA ALA A 636 61.68 -0.07 -3.47
C ALA A 636 61.98 -0.34 -1.98
N ALA A 637 62.80 0.52 -1.37
CA ALA A 637 63.08 0.45 0.07
C ALA A 637 61.94 1.03 0.94
N PHE A 638 60.89 1.56 0.31
CA PHE A 638 59.83 2.36 0.93
C PHE A 638 58.45 1.93 0.41
N PRO A 639 57.38 2.07 1.21
CA PRO A 639 56.03 1.69 0.80
C PRO A 639 55.51 2.60 -0.30
N TYR A 640 54.74 2.02 -1.22
CA TYR A 640 54.02 2.76 -2.26
C TYR A 640 52.83 3.53 -1.67
N GLN A 641 52.67 4.78 -2.09
CA GLN A 641 51.49 5.61 -1.84
C GLN A 641 50.89 6.10 -3.17
N SER A 642 49.60 6.39 -3.16
CA SER A 642 48.93 7.04 -4.30
C SER A 642 49.20 8.53 -4.28
N PHE A 643 49.88 9.05 -5.31
CA PHE A 643 50.17 10.47 -5.41
C PHE A 643 49.02 11.20 -6.13
N ALA A 644 48.35 12.10 -5.40
CA ALA A 644 47.57 13.17 -6.00
C ALA A 644 48.50 14.12 -6.77
N GLY A 645 47.99 14.78 -7.80
CA GLY A 645 48.76 15.64 -8.69
C GLY A 645 48.23 15.61 -10.12
N SER A 646 48.95 16.27 -11.02
CA SER A 646 48.79 16.14 -12.48
C SER A 646 50.09 15.59 -13.08
N LEU A 647 50.02 14.93 -14.23
CA LEU A 647 51.23 14.49 -14.94
C LEU A 647 52.16 15.70 -15.20
N PHE A 648 51.57 16.74 -15.79
CA PHE A 648 52.16 18.06 -15.99
C PHE A 648 51.31 19.12 -15.27
N VAL A 649 51.95 20.07 -14.61
CA VAL A 649 51.38 21.28 -14.00
C VAL A 649 51.80 22.51 -14.82
N ASN A 650 53.02 22.47 -15.36
CA ASN A 650 53.55 23.40 -16.37
C ASN A 650 54.18 22.60 -17.53
N ASN A 651 54.68 23.28 -18.55
CA ASN A 651 55.56 22.64 -19.54
C ASN A 651 56.76 22.00 -18.80
N PRO A 652 57.17 20.76 -19.13
CA PRO A 652 58.35 20.13 -18.53
C PRO A 652 59.60 20.99 -18.62
N THR A 653 60.32 21.13 -17.51
CA THR A 653 61.52 21.96 -17.43
C THR A 653 62.60 21.32 -16.54
N TYR A 654 63.86 21.67 -16.80
CA TYR A 654 65.00 21.23 -15.98
C TYR A 654 64.92 21.71 -14.52
N THR A 655 64.08 22.70 -14.22
CA THR A 655 63.83 23.17 -12.85
C THR A 655 62.92 22.24 -12.05
N ASP A 656 62.27 21.27 -12.69
CA ASP A 656 61.46 20.25 -12.01
C ASP A 656 62.34 19.18 -11.36
N MET A 657 63.63 19.11 -11.75
CA MET A 657 64.61 18.15 -11.25
C MET A 657 64.91 18.38 -9.75
N ASN A 658 64.60 17.38 -8.94
CA ASN A 658 64.99 17.28 -7.54
C ASN A 658 65.09 15.78 -7.17
N GLN A 659 66.27 15.23 -7.42
CA GLN A 659 66.64 13.83 -7.18
C GLN A 659 66.78 13.53 -5.67
N GLY A 660 66.05 12.50 -5.20
CA GLY A 660 66.17 11.96 -3.84
C GLY A 660 67.05 10.71 -3.74
N GLY A 661 66.53 9.67 -3.07
CA GLY A 661 67.32 8.57 -2.48
C GLY A 661 67.90 7.50 -3.41
N VAL A 662 68.20 7.81 -4.67
CA VAL A 662 68.70 6.85 -5.68
C VAL A 662 69.87 7.42 -6.50
N GLY A 663 70.82 6.58 -6.89
CA GLY A 663 72.06 6.99 -7.55
C GLY A 663 71.96 7.23 -9.06
N ASP A 664 70.83 7.72 -9.56
CA ASP A 664 70.47 7.72 -10.98
C ASP A 664 70.72 9.06 -11.70
N CYS A 665 71.64 9.90 -11.22
CA CYS A 665 71.76 11.32 -11.64
C CYS A 665 71.86 11.55 -13.15
N TYR A 666 72.39 10.57 -13.88
CA TYR A 666 72.47 10.54 -15.35
C TYR A 666 71.09 10.53 -16.03
N LEU A 667 70.07 9.91 -15.43
CA LEU A 667 68.69 9.80 -15.90
C LEU A 667 67.97 11.13 -15.70
N ILE A 668 67.94 11.61 -14.45
CA ILE A 668 67.32 12.90 -14.10
C ILE A 668 67.95 14.05 -14.91
N ALA A 669 69.29 14.12 -14.99
CA ALA A 669 69.97 15.15 -15.79
C ALA A 669 69.73 15.01 -17.30
N ALA A 670 69.61 13.80 -17.86
CA ALA A 670 69.27 13.64 -19.27
C ALA A 670 67.82 14.08 -19.57
N LEU A 671 66.86 13.65 -18.74
CA LEU A 671 65.45 14.05 -18.86
C LEU A 671 65.29 15.57 -18.71
N GLY A 672 65.94 16.20 -17.72
CA GLY A 672 65.93 17.66 -17.57
C GLY A 672 66.61 18.40 -18.72
N ALA A 673 67.71 17.88 -19.27
CA ALA A 673 68.35 18.48 -20.45
C ALA A 673 67.45 18.39 -21.69
N ILE A 674 66.69 17.30 -21.85
CA ILE A 674 65.69 17.15 -22.91
C ILE A 674 64.52 18.10 -22.67
N ALA A 675 63.95 18.15 -21.46
CA ALA A 675 62.89 19.09 -21.08
C ALA A 675 63.27 20.55 -21.39
N LYS A 676 64.49 20.96 -21.04
CA LYS A 676 65.03 22.29 -21.39
C LYS A 676 65.08 22.55 -22.90
N SER A 677 65.46 21.55 -23.67
CA SER A 677 65.71 21.65 -25.11
C SER A 677 64.41 21.60 -25.92
N SER A 678 63.48 20.74 -25.50
CA SER A 678 62.17 20.50 -26.11
C SER A 678 61.23 19.88 -25.06
N PRO A 679 60.40 20.69 -24.36
CA PRO A 679 59.40 20.18 -23.42
C PRO A 679 58.45 19.18 -24.09
N ALA A 680 58.07 19.47 -25.34
CA ALA A 680 57.26 18.59 -26.18
C ALA A 680 57.90 17.20 -26.41
N ALA A 681 59.24 17.07 -26.39
CA ALA A 681 59.88 15.76 -26.50
C ALA A 681 59.66 14.90 -25.26
N ILE A 682 59.49 15.51 -24.07
CA ILE A 682 59.06 14.85 -22.83
C ILE A 682 57.56 14.60 -22.83
N GLU A 683 56.73 15.59 -23.19
CA GLU A 683 55.26 15.42 -23.26
C GLU A 683 54.89 14.21 -24.15
N ASN A 684 55.52 14.08 -25.32
CA ASN A 684 55.30 12.99 -26.26
C ASN A 684 55.89 11.62 -25.85
N ILE A 685 56.54 11.46 -24.67
CA ILE A 685 56.84 10.11 -24.15
C ILE A 685 55.66 9.50 -23.40
N PHE A 686 54.70 10.32 -22.94
CA PHE A 686 53.54 9.85 -22.20
C PHE A 686 52.29 9.78 -23.08
N ILE A 687 51.54 8.71 -22.91
CA ILE A 687 50.16 8.57 -23.39
C ILE A 687 49.30 8.42 -22.12
N ASP A 688 48.44 9.40 -21.87
CA ASP A 688 47.44 9.30 -20.81
C ASP A 688 46.37 8.27 -21.21
N ASN A 689 46.20 7.25 -20.38
CA ASN A 689 45.27 6.15 -20.65
C ASN A 689 43.84 6.46 -20.14
N GLY A 690 43.63 7.56 -19.42
CA GLY A 690 42.32 7.95 -18.86
C GLY A 690 41.87 7.13 -17.64
N ASP A 691 42.70 6.21 -17.15
CA ASP A 691 42.41 5.24 -16.08
C ASP A 691 43.40 5.31 -14.90
N ASP A 692 43.95 6.50 -14.65
CA ASP A 692 44.97 6.78 -13.63
C ASP A 692 46.33 6.09 -13.86
N THR A 693 46.57 5.65 -15.09
CA THR A 693 47.85 5.12 -15.59
C THR A 693 48.34 5.86 -16.84
N TRP A 694 49.63 5.78 -17.11
CA TRP A 694 50.24 6.36 -18.32
C TRP A 694 51.10 5.34 -19.03
N THR A 695 50.88 5.16 -20.34
CA THR A 695 51.77 4.37 -21.19
C THR A 695 52.98 5.23 -21.56
N VAL A 696 54.18 4.79 -21.20
CA VAL A 696 55.45 5.48 -21.43
C VAL A 696 56.18 4.85 -22.61
N ARG A 697 56.60 5.70 -23.55
CA ARG A 697 57.35 5.34 -24.76
C ARG A 697 58.85 5.53 -24.54
N LEU A 698 59.61 4.46 -24.74
CA LEU A 698 61.07 4.46 -24.82
C LEU A 698 61.52 3.91 -26.18
N TYR A 699 62.83 3.78 -26.41
CA TYR A 699 63.41 3.34 -27.67
C TYR A 699 64.49 2.27 -27.50
N VAL A 700 64.39 1.22 -28.32
CA VAL A 700 65.49 0.26 -28.57
C VAL A 700 66.10 0.59 -29.92
N GLY A 701 67.19 1.37 -29.90
CA GLY A 701 67.72 1.98 -31.12
C GLY A 701 66.74 3.02 -31.67
N THR A 702 66.13 2.76 -32.82
CA THR A 702 65.07 3.59 -33.43
C THR A 702 63.67 2.98 -33.28
N THR A 703 63.55 1.76 -32.74
CA THR A 703 62.25 1.08 -32.55
C THR A 703 61.60 1.58 -31.26
N ALA A 704 60.42 2.18 -31.37
CA ALA A 704 59.64 2.61 -30.21
C ALA A 704 59.10 1.40 -29.43
N ASP A 705 59.23 1.47 -28.12
CA ASP A 705 58.87 0.44 -27.14
C ASP A 705 58.02 1.05 -26.03
N TYR A 706 57.17 0.26 -25.36
CA TYR A 706 56.11 0.77 -24.49
C TYR A 706 55.95 -0.06 -23.21
N LEU A 707 55.64 0.61 -22.10
CA LEU A 707 55.17 0.01 -20.85
C LEU A 707 54.20 0.96 -20.14
N THR A 708 53.39 0.46 -19.20
CA THR A 708 52.52 1.32 -18.39
C THR A 708 53.06 1.55 -16.98
N VAL A 709 52.82 2.73 -16.42
CA VAL A 709 53.01 3.03 -15.00
C VAL A 709 51.70 3.54 -14.38
N ASP A 710 51.33 3.03 -13.20
CA ASP A 710 50.26 3.64 -12.39
C ASP A 710 50.75 4.83 -11.56
N ARG A 711 49.84 5.61 -10.98
CA ARG A 711 50.17 6.78 -10.13
C ARG A 711 50.81 6.50 -8.77
N LEU A 712 51.10 5.24 -8.42
CA LEU A 712 51.68 4.95 -7.11
C LEU A 712 53.21 5.08 -7.14
N LEU A 713 53.75 5.85 -6.20
CA LEU A 713 55.20 6.10 -6.05
C LEU A 713 55.66 5.77 -4.62
N PRO A 714 56.92 5.37 -4.40
CA PRO A 714 57.46 5.10 -3.06
C PRO A 714 57.55 6.38 -2.22
N ALA A 715 57.06 6.33 -0.97
CA ALA A 715 56.99 7.48 -0.08
C ALA A 715 57.71 7.27 1.26
N LEU A 716 58.29 8.33 1.79
CA LEU A 716 58.86 8.38 3.13
C LEU A 716 57.75 8.43 4.21
N PRO A 717 58.06 8.12 5.49
CA PRO A 717 57.06 8.08 6.57
C PRO A 717 56.36 9.42 6.88
N ASP A 718 56.87 10.56 6.42
CA ASP A 718 56.25 11.88 6.54
C ASP A 718 55.33 12.24 5.35
N GLY A 719 55.28 11.36 4.34
CA GLY A 719 54.48 11.50 3.13
C GLY A 719 55.20 12.17 1.95
N SER A 720 56.49 12.49 2.03
CA SER A 720 57.26 12.92 0.85
C SER A 720 57.50 11.74 -0.10
N PRO A 721 57.76 11.98 -1.40
CA PRO A 721 58.38 10.96 -2.25
C PRO A 721 59.77 10.57 -1.72
N ALA A 722 60.20 9.33 -2.00
CA ALA A 722 61.47 8.78 -1.53
C ALA A 722 62.61 8.80 -2.58
N TYR A 723 62.26 8.84 -3.86
CA TYR A 723 63.19 8.92 -4.99
C TYR A 723 63.07 10.30 -5.63
N HIS A 724 62.73 10.46 -6.92
CA HIS A 724 62.54 11.80 -7.46
C HIS A 724 61.40 12.56 -6.76
N ALA A 725 61.60 13.86 -6.49
CA ALA A 725 60.61 14.68 -5.84
C ALA A 725 59.40 15.00 -6.75
N VAL A 726 58.36 15.57 -6.17
CA VAL A 726 57.18 16.10 -6.88
C VAL A 726 56.92 17.51 -6.37
N GLY A 727 56.49 18.43 -7.23
CA GLY A 727 56.50 19.88 -6.92
C GLY A 727 55.74 20.31 -5.65
N GLY A 728 54.68 19.58 -5.27
CA GLY A 728 53.90 19.81 -4.05
C GLY A 728 54.44 19.11 -2.78
N GLY A 729 55.53 18.36 -2.90
CA GLY A 729 56.32 17.80 -1.79
C GLY A 729 55.71 16.66 -0.98
N ARG A 730 54.44 16.30 -1.17
CA ARG A 730 53.74 15.23 -0.41
C ARG A 730 52.69 14.50 -1.24
N PHE A 731 52.52 13.20 -1.04
CA PHE A 731 51.59 12.36 -1.82
C PHE A 731 50.14 12.88 -1.86
N SER A 732 49.69 13.57 -0.81
CA SER A 732 48.33 14.11 -0.71
C SER A 732 48.13 15.50 -1.32
N ASN A 733 49.17 16.14 -1.87
CA ASN A 733 49.08 17.49 -2.42
C ASN A 733 48.60 17.48 -3.89
N PRO A 734 47.45 18.08 -4.23
CA PRO A 734 46.98 18.15 -5.63
C PRO A 734 47.86 19.03 -6.53
N ALA A 735 48.77 19.85 -5.97
CA ALA A 735 49.74 20.65 -6.72
C ALA A 735 51.06 19.90 -7.04
N ASN A 736 51.09 18.57 -6.89
CA ASN A 736 52.22 17.77 -7.38
C ASN A 736 52.23 17.71 -8.91
N GLU A 737 53.42 17.91 -9.48
CA GLU A 737 53.77 17.54 -10.84
C GLU A 737 54.48 16.17 -10.81
N LEU A 738 54.06 15.25 -11.68
CA LEU A 738 54.41 13.82 -11.55
C LEU A 738 55.33 13.28 -12.67
N TRP A 739 55.47 13.98 -13.80
CA TRP A 739 56.11 13.44 -15.01
C TRP A 739 57.51 12.84 -14.77
N LEU A 740 58.37 13.52 -14.02
CA LEU A 740 59.77 13.11 -13.85
C LEU A 740 59.89 11.89 -12.90
N ALA A 741 59.06 11.81 -11.86
CA ALA A 741 58.98 10.65 -10.98
C ALA A 741 58.32 9.43 -11.68
N LEU A 742 57.36 9.67 -12.58
CA LEU A 742 56.76 8.61 -13.41
C LEU A 742 57.72 8.13 -14.51
N ALA A 743 58.57 9.01 -15.06
CA ALA A 743 59.65 8.63 -15.98
C ALA A 743 60.76 7.83 -15.27
N GLU A 744 61.17 8.24 -14.06
CA GLU A 744 62.08 7.48 -13.19
C GLU A 744 61.54 6.07 -12.92
N LYS A 745 60.26 5.98 -12.50
CA LYS A 745 59.55 4.70 -12.30
C LYS A 745 59.49 3.85 -13.58
N ALA A 746 59.14 4.44 -14.71
CA ALA A 746 59.06 3.73 -15.99
C ALA A 746 60.43 3.16 -16.40
N TYR A 747 61.51 3.92 -16.22
CA TYR A 747 62.86 3.45 -16.49
C TYR A 747 63.29 2.33 -15.53
N ALA A 748 62.84 2.36 -14.27
CA ALA A 748 63.04 1.29 -13.28
C ALA A 748 62.25 0.01 -13.62
N GLN A 749 61.02 0.11 -14.11
CA GLN A 749 60.25 -1.03 -14.62
C GLN A 749 60.89 -1.61 -15.88
N TRP A 750 61.11 -0.78 -16.90
CA TRP A 750 61.63 -1.19 -18.20
C TRP A 750 63.01 -1.87 -18.12
N ASN A 751 63.77 -1.62 -17.06
CA ASN A 751 65.06 -2.28 -16.82
C ASN A 751 65.00 -3.82 -16.81
N GLU A 752 63.91 -4.43 -16.32
CA GLU A 752 63.80 -5.89 -16.24
C GLU A 752 63.68 -6.57 -17.62
N THR A 753 63.29 -5.82 -18.66
CA THR A 753 63.23 -6.33 -20.04
C THR A 753 64.64 -6.61 -20.63
N GLY A 754 65.69 -6.12 -19.96
CA GLY A 754 67.07 -6.08 -20.48
C GLY A 754 67.34 -4.98 -21.51
N ARG A 755 66.31 -4.27 -21.98
CA ARG A 755 66.39 -3.28 -23.09
C ARG A 755 67.12 -1.98 -22.69
N THR A 756 67.32 -1.72 -21.39
CA THR A 756 68.17 -0.64 -20.86
C THR A 756 69.66 -0.81 -21.16
N GLY A 757 70.13 -2.03 -21.46
CA GLY A 757 71.56 -2.36 -21.60
C GLY A 757 72.32 -2.46 -20.26
N ARG A 758 71.62 -2.50 -19.12
CA ARG A 758 72.22 -2.64 -17.78
C ARG A 758 72.66 -4.07 -17.50
N SER A 759 73.73 -4.24 -16.72
CA SER A 759 74.26 -5.54 -16.31
C SER A 759 73.44 -6.26 -15.23
N ASN A 760 72.49 -5.57 -14.59
CA ASN A 760 71.51 -6.18 -13.68
C ASN A 760 70.07 -5.74 -14.05
N PRO A 761 69.41 -6.45 -14.97
CA PRO A 761 68.04 -6.16 -15.40
C PRO A 761 67.01 -6.65 -14.36
N GLU A 762 66.79 -5.84 -13.33
CA GLU A 762 65.74 -6.04 -12.31
C GLU A 762 64.75 -4.87 -12.32
N ASN A 763 63.48 -5.16 -12.02
CA ASN A 763 62.42 -4.17 -11.80
C ASN A 763 62.61 -3.53 -10.40
N SER A 764 63.51 -2.54 -10.28
CA SER A 764 63.80 -1.88 -9.01
C SER A 764 64.41 -0.48 -9.19
N TYR A 765 64.23 0.40 -8.20
CA TYR A 765 64.96 1.67 -8.16
C TYR A 765 66.46 1.48 -7.89
N ALA A 766 66.84 0.42 -7.15
CA ALA A 766 68.25 0.14 -6.87
C ALA A 766 69.05 -0.17 -8.15
N SER A 767 68.48 -0.96 -9.05
CA SER A 767 69.09 -1.40 -10.32
C SER A 767 69.24 -0.29 -11.37
N ILE A 768 68.58 0.87 -11.21
CA ILE A 768 68.83 2.07 -12.05
C ILE A 768 69.91 3.00 -11.50
N SER A 769 70.54 2.69 -10.36
CA SER A 769 71.71 3.46 -9.89
C SER A 769 72.91 3.34 -10.84
N SER A 770 73.67 4.44 -11.00
CA SER A 770 74.85 4.63 -11.87
C SER A 770 74.62 4.37 -13.37
N GLY A 771 74.92 5.35 -14.23
CA GLY A 771 74.71 5.25 -15.69
C GLY A 771 75.31 6.43 -16.46
N TRP A 772 74.97 6.55 -17.74
CA TRP A 772 75.46 7.61 -18.65
C TRP A 772 74.30 8.27 -19.40
N MET A 773 74.42 9.60 -19.61
CA MET A 773 73.33 10.44 -20.12
C MET A 773 73.02 10.22 -21.60
N ASP A 774 73.99 9.73 -22.38
CA ASP A 774 73.81 9.36 -23.80
C ASP A 774 72.87 8.16 -23.97
N THR A 775 73.06 7.11 -23.18
CA THR A 775 72.17 5.92 -23.17
C THR A 775 70.71 6.33 -22.96
N VAL A 776 70.44 7.20 -21.98
CA VAL A 776 69.08 7.73 -21.72
C VAL A 776 68.60 8.63 -22.85
N SER A 777 69.45 9.53 -23.35
CA SER A 777 69.09 10.43 -24.44
C SER A 777 68.66 9.65 -25.68
N ASN A 778 69.39 8.59 -26.03
CA ASN A 778 69.04 7.67 -27.12
C ASN A 778 67.70 6.96 -26.84
N GLN A 779 67.50 6.45 -25.62
CA GLN A 779 66.30 5.70 -25.22
C GLN A 779 65.03 6.56 -25.07
N VAL A 780 65.17 7.88 -24.92
CA VAL A 780 64.04 8.83 -24.88
C VAL A 780 63.72 9.38 -26.27
N LEU A 781 64.74 9.74 -27.05
CA LEU A 781 64.61 10.47 -28.32
C LEU A 781 64.59 9.58 -29.58
N GLY A 782 65.11 8.35 -29.51
CA GLY A 782 65.20 7.43 -30.65
C GLY A 782 66.23 7.86 -31.70
N ASN A 783 67.15 8.76 -31.35
CA ASN A 783 68.23 9.25 -32.19
C ASN A 783 69.58 9.15 -31.46
N ALA A 784 70.67 9.65 -32.06
CA ALA A 784 72.03 9.46 -31.56
C ALA A 784 72.56 10.67 -30.77
N ALA A 785 72.73 10.49 -29.47
CA ALA A 785 73.50 11.38 -28.61
C ALA A 785 75.01 11.19 -28.78
N THR A 786 75.78 12.28 -28.75
CA THR A 786 77.24 12.28 -28.91
C THR A 786 77.93 12.67 -27.60
N THR A 787 78.76 11.78 -27.06
CA THR A 787 79.52 12.01 -25.82
C THR A 787 80.98 12.36 -26.09
N TYR A 788 81.37 13.54 -25.62
CA TYR A 788 82.68 14.15 -25.79
C TYR A 788 83.54 13.90 -24.54
N TRP A 789 84.34 12.83 -24.57
CA TRP A 789 85.26 12.46 -23.49
C TRP A 789 86.51 13.35 -23.45
N TRP A 790 87.20 13.34 -22.29
CA TRP A 790 88.54 13.92 -22.04
C TRP A 790 88.68 15.45 -22.13
N LEU A 791 87.71 16.13 -22.76
CA LEU A 791 87.51 17.59 -22.74
C LEU A 791 88.72 18.45 -23.17
N PRO A 792 89.45 18.15 -24.27
CA PRO A 792 90.44 19.08 -24.84
C PRO A 792 89.80 20.43 -25.22
N ASP A 793 90.61 21.48 -25.38
CA ASP A 793 90.10 22.83 -25.70
C ASP A 793 89.35 22.89 -27.04
N SER A 794 89.66 21.97 -27.98
CA SER A 794 88.95 21.79 -29.24
C SER A 794 87.48 21.36 -29.09
N HIS A 795 87.06 20.87 -27.92
CA HIS A 795 85.67 20.51 -27.64
C HIS A 795 84.83 21.69 -27.12
N LYS A 796 85.45 22.80 -26.68
CA LYS A 796 84.76 24.00 -26.18
C LYS A 796 83.72 24.52 -27.18
N GLN A 797 84.09 24.55 -28.46
CA GLN A 797 83.22 25.02 -29.55
C GLN A 797 82.00 24.12 -29.78
N TYR A 798 82.10 22.80 -29.59
CA TYR A 798 80.95 21.89 -29.69
C TYR A 798 79.99 22.09 -28.51
N LEU A 799 80.52 22.29 -27.30
CA LEU A 799 79.70 22.60 -26.12
C LEU A 799 78.92 23.91 -26.30
N ILE A 800 79.59 24.97 -26.81
CA ILE A 800 78.95 26.26 -27.13
C ILE A 800 77.91 26.11 -28.26
N ALA A 801 78.20 25.31 -29.30
CA ALA A 801 77.29 25.04 -30.40
C ALA A 801 76.00 24.36 -29.90
N GLY A 802 76.11 23.28 -29.13
CA GLY A 802 74.95 22.57 -28.58
C GLY A 802 74.04 23.46 -27.72
N ILE A 803 74.63 24.35 -26.91
CA ILE A 803 73.85 25.32 -26.11
C ILE A 803 73.13 26.35 -27.00
N ARG A 804 73.81 26.87 -28.04
CA ARG A 804 73.26 27.86 -28.98
C ARG A 804 72.20 27.29 -29.92
N GLU A 805 72.36 26.04 -30.32
CA GLU A 805 71.40 25.26 -31.12
C GLU A 805 70.22 24.73 -30.27
N ASN A 806 70.15 25.14 -28.98
CA ASN A 806 69.17 24.69 -27.98
C ASN A 806 68.98 23.17 -27.94
N LYS A 807 70.09 22.43 -27.88
CA LYS A 807 70.13 20.97 -27.78
C LYS A 807 70.08 20.51 -26.32
N ALA A 808 69.80 19.23 -26.12
CA ALA A 808 69.91 18.62 -24.80
C ALA A 808 71.40 18.43 -24.49
N VAL A 809 71.91 19.19 -23.53
CA VAL A 809 73.34 19.18 -23.15
C VAL A 809 73.49 18.82 -21.67
N THR A 810 74.24 17.74 -21.41
CA THR A 810 74.59 17.27 -20.05
C THR A 810 76.10 17.18 -19.87
N TYR A 811 76.56 17.24 -18.63
CA TYR A 811 77.99 17.24 -18.28
C TYR A 811 78.22 16.37 -17.03
N ALA A 812 79.20 15.46 -17.09
CA ALA A 812 79.53 14.55 -15.99
C ALA A 812 80.88 14.90 -15.36
N THR A 813 80.96 14.82 -14.03
CA THR A 813 82.16 15.15 -13.25
C THR A 813 83.03 13.93 -12.90
N LYS A 814 84.33 14.17 -12.73
CA LYS A 814 85.26 13.20 -12.16
C LYS A 814 84.94 12.97 -10.66
N LYS A 815 85.45 11.89 -10.06
CA LYS A 815 85.24 11.53 -8.64
C LYS A 815 85.63 12.62 -7.61
N ALA A 816 86.55 13.51 -7.95
CA ALA A 816 86.96 14.64 -7.09
C ALA A 816 87.13 15.89 -7.97
N PRO A 817 86.03 16.61 -8.29
CA PRO A 817 86.06 17.60 -9.38
C PRO A 817 86.45 19.01 -8.94
N GLY A 818 86.27 19.37 -7.66
CA GLY A 818 86.50 20.74 -7.17
C GLY A 818 85.49 21.74 -7.73
N ASN A 819 85.84 23.04 -7.71
CA ASN A 819 85.02 24.14 -8.26
C ASN A 819 83.55 24.20 -7.75
N GLY A 820 83.27 23.70 -6.55
CA GLY A 820 81.90 23.63 -5.99
C GLY A 820 81.03 22.49 -6.54
N LEU A 821 81.58 21.59 -7.35
CA LEU A 821 80.86 20.46 -7.94
C LEU A 821 80.90 19.23 -7.03
N ALA A 822 79.76 18.53 -6.92
CA ALA A 822 79.70 17.12 -6.53
C ALA A 822 80.28 16.21 -7.64
N GLY A 823 80.82 15.05 -7.26
CA GLY A 823 81.33 14.06 -8.21
C GLY A 823 81.58 12.66 -7.62
N PRO A 824 81.51 11.58 -8.43
CA PRO A 824 81.13 11.59 -9.84
C PRO A 824 79.61 11.81 -9.96
N HIS A 825 79.20 12.78 -10.77
CA HIS A 825 77.81 13.27 -10.81
C HIS A 825 77.48 13.88 -12.17
N ALA A 826 76.20 13.92 -12.54
CA ALA A 826 75.73 14.52 -13.80
C ALA A 826 75.03 15.87 -13.57
N TYR A 827 75.12 16.76 -14.55
CA TYR A 827 74.54 18.12 -14.54
C TYR A 827 73.88 18.42 -15.89
N VAL A 828 72.86 19.29 -15.88
CA VAL A 828 72.34 19.93 -17.10
C VAL A 828 73.19 21.18 -17.38
N VAL A 829 73.59 21.38 -18.64
CA VAL A 829 74.28 22.62 -19.06
C VAL A 829 73.24 23.62 -19.54
N THR A 830 72.95 24.63 -18.72
CA THR A 830 71.81 25.52 -18.93
C THR A 830 72.12 26.70 -19.85
N GLY A 831 73.36 27.21 -19.84
CA GLY A 831 73.73 28.39 -20.62
C GLY A 831 75.23 28.59 -20.78
N TYR A 832 75.58 29.54 -21.64
CA TYR A 832 76.95 30.00 -21.87
C TYR A 832 76.94 31.52 -22.01
N ASP A 833 77.69 32.20 -21.14
CA ASP A 833 77.89 33.65 -21.18
C ASP A 833 79.18 33.97 -21.96
N SER A 834 79.01 34.51 -23.16
CA SER A 834 80.11 34.94 -24.03
C SER A 834 80.86 36.19 -23.54
N THR A 835 80.33 36.91 -22.55
CA THR A 835 80.97 38.10 -21.95
C THR A 835 82.03 37.69 -20.93
N ASN A 836 81.71 36.67 -20.13
CA ASN A 836 82.57 36.17 -19.05
C ASN A 836 83.28 34.84 -19.40
N ASP A 837 83.05 34.28 -20.59
CA ASP A 837 83.56 32.98 -21.06
C ASP A 837 83.25 31.80 -20.10
N THR A 838 82.05 31.82 -19.53
CA THR A 838 81.61 30.86 -18.50
C THR A 838 80.34 30.11 -18.90
N PHE A 839 80.21 28.89 -18.39
CA PHE A 839 79.09 28.00 -18.57
C PHE A 839 78.30 27.89 -17.27
N GLN A 840 76.98 27.81 -17.41
CA GLN A 840 76.05 27.59 -16.30
C GLN A 840 75.67 26.11 -16.24
N LEU A 841 75.73 25.53 -15.04
CA LEU A 841 75.35 24.15 -14.77
C LEU A 841 74.22 24.13 -13.73
N TYR A 842 73.27 23.22 -13.90
CA TYR A 842 72.21 22.95 -12.93
C TYR A 842 72.37 21.53 -12.39
N ASN A 843 72.28 21.38 -11.07
CA ASN A 843 72.43 20.13 -10.36
C ASN A 843 71.06 19.39 -10.31
N PRO A 844 70.94 18.13 -10.74
CA PRO A 844 69.68 17.37 -10.66
C PRO A 844 69.15 17.16 -9.22
N TRP A 845 69.92 17.46 -8.17
CA TRP A 845 69.43 17.54 -6.78
C TRP A 845 68.45 18.70 -6.54
N GLY A 846 68.25 19.61 -7.51
CA GLY A 846 67.37 20.79 -7.37
C GLY A 846 67.94 21.91 -6.50
N ASP A 847 69.07 21.69 -5.82
CA ASP A 847 69.78 22.65 -4.99
C ASP A 847 71.28 22.75 -5.36
N THR A 848 72.10 23.37 -4.48
CA THR A 848 73.57 23.34 -4.52
C THR A 848 74.21 23.61 -5.88
N HIS A 849 73.60 24.47 -6.71
CA HIS A 849 74.10 24.78 -8.04
C HIS A 849 75.48 25.47 -7.98
N PRO A 850 76.45 25.08 -8.84
CA PRO A 850 77.74 25.75 -8.90
C PRO A 850 77.62 27.15 -9.52
N GLY A 851 78.52 28.05 -9.15
CA GLY A 851 78.69 29.33 -9.86
C GLY A 851 79.21 29.11 -11.29
N PRO A 852 79.09 30.10 -12.20
CA PRO A 852 79.51 29.96 -13.60
C PRO A 852 80.98 29.55 -13.74
N LEU A 853 81.25 28.53 -14.56
CA LEU A 853 82.60 27.93 -14.69
C LEU A 853 83.19 28.17 -16.08
N THR A 854 84.47 28.55 -16.14
CA THR A 854 85.20 28.64 -17.42
C THR A 854 85.40 27.26 -18.04
N TYR A 855 85.62 27.19 -19.36
CA TYR A 855 85.89 25.90 -20.02
C TYR A 855 87.08 25.15 -19.41
N SER A 856 88.13 25.86 -18.96
CA SER A 856 89.28 25.20 -18.33
C SER A 856 88.94 24.59 -16.97
N GLN A 857 88.00 25.18 -16.22
CA GLN A 857 87.46 24.56 -15.01
C GLN A 857 86.63 23.32 -15.37
N LEU A 858 85.75 23.40 -16.38
CA LEU A 858 84.97 22.24 -16.86
C LEU A 858 85.86 21.08 -17.33
N ARG A 859 86.94 21.35 -18.07
CA ARG A 859 87.92 20.32 -18.46
C ARG A 859 88.56 19.63 -17.24
N ASN A 860 88.99 20.44 -16.27
CA ASN A 860 89.71 19.93 -15.10
C ASN A 860 88.78 19.12 -14.19
N SER A 861 87.56 19.59 -13.96
CA SER A 861 86.53 18.95 -13.14
C SER A 861 85.79 17.79 -13.83
N GLY A 862 85.64 17.85 -15.16
CA GLY A 862 84.73 17.00 -15.93
C GLY A 862 85.35 15.73 -16.52
N GLN A 863 84.52 14.72 -16.77
CA GLN A 863 84.90 13.48 -17.44
C GLN A 863 84.44 13.47 -18.91
N CYS A 864 83.22 13.94 -19.17
CA CYS A 864 82.65 14.14 -20.50
C CYS A 864 81.50 15.18 -20.46
N PHE A 865 81.06 15.60 -21.65
CA PHE A 865 79.72 16.15 -21.85
C PHE A 865 79.01 15.39 -22.98
N THR A 866 77.69 15.34 -22.95
CA THR A 866 76.86 14.71 -23.97
C THR A 866 75.95 15.74 -24.61
N ILE A 867 75.84 15.72 -25.94
CA ILE A 867 74.89 16.52 -26.71
C ILE A 867 73.92 15.59 -27.43
N ALA A 868 72.62 15.83 -27.32
CA ALA A 868 71.58 15.11 -28.05
C ALA A 868 70.58 16.08 -28.72
N ASP A 869 70.13 15.72 -29.92
CA ASP A 869 69.18 16.53 -30.69
C ASP A 869 67.75 16.24 -30.21
N ALA A 870 67.22 17.02 -29.26
CA ALA A 870 65.85 16.83 -28.75
C ALA A 870 64.73 17.23 -29.76
N TRP A 871 65.11 17.55 -31.00
CA TRP A 871 64.23 17.78 -32.13
C TRP A 871 64.29 16.57 -33.05
N SER A 872 63.31 15.68 -32.97
CA SER A 872 63.17 14.59 -33.94
C SER A 872 62.70 15.13 -35.28
N THR A 873 63.46 14.86 -36.35
CA THR A 873 63.02 15.08 -37.73
C THR A 873 62.23 13.88 -38.29
N LEU A 874 62.02 12.85 -37.46
CA LEU A 874 61.08 11.76 -37.74
C LEU A 874 59.65 12.29 -37.54
N PRO A 875 58.82 12.38 -38.60
CA PRO A 875 57.42 12.75 -38.44
C PRO A 875 56.68 11.67 -37.64
N PRO A 876 55.70 12.02 -36.78
CA PRO A 876 54.89 11.05 -36.05
C PRO A 876 53.90 10.35 -37.01
N THR A 877 54.39 9.32 -37.72
CA THR A 877 53.58 8.47 -38.59
C THR A 877 52.67 7.57 -37.75
N GLY A 878 51.51 8.10 -37.32
CA GLY A 878 50.48 7.31 -36.65
C GLY A 878 49.76 7.95 -35.46
N LEU A 879 49.88 9.27 -35.22
CA LEU A 879 49.08 9.96 -34.21
C LEU A 879 47.98 10.82 -34.87
N PRO A 880 46.69 10.49 -34.67
CA PRO A 880 45.60 11.46 -34.80
C PRO A 880 45.80 12.59 -33.77
N SER A 881 45.46 13.82 -34.13
CA SER A 881 45.61 14.98 -33.24
C SER A 881 44.66 14.89 -32.05
N GLY A 882 45.18 14.54 -30.87
CA GLY A 882 44.45 14.64 -29.60
C GLY A 882 44.10 16.11 -29.30
N ALA A 883 42.82 16.40 -29.08
CA ALA A 883 42.37 17.76 -28.81
C ALA A 883 42.71 18.18 -27.38
N ALA A 884 43.29 19.37 -27.22
CA ALA A 884 43.48 19.97 -25.90
C ALA A 884 42.12 20.26 -25.24
N VAL A 885 41.95 19.83 -23.98
CA VAL A 885 40.70 20.01 -23.22
C VAL A 885 40.61 21.45 -22.70
N GLY A 886 40.25 22.38 -23.60
CA GLY A 886 39.99 23.77 -23.28
C GLY A 886 38.59 23.98 -22.70
N GLN A 887 38.50 24.66 -21.55
CA GLN A 887 37.22 25.15 -21.03
C GLN A 887 36.62 26.16 -22.03
N THR A 888 35.35 25.98 -22.41
CA THR A 888 34.66 26.90 -23.33
C THR A 888 33.93 28.01 -22.57
N PRO A 889 33.97 29.22 -23.14
CA PRO A 889 32.73 29.96 -23.33
C PRO A 889 32.57 30.49 -24.78
N ILE A 890 31.63 29.87 -25.50
CA ILE A 890 30.68 30.47 -26.46
C ILE A 890 31.20 31.50 -27.50
N LEU A 891 31.21 31.02 -28.77
CA LEU A 891 30.97 31.74 -30.04
C LEU A 891 31.79 33.00 -30.41
N SER A 892 32.64 32.83 -31.43
CA SER A 892 32.56 33.64 -32.65
C SER A 892 33.11 32.89 -33.87
N GLN A 893 32.28 32.67 -34.89
CA GLN A 893 32.72 32.45 -36.28
C GLN A 893 33.05 33.83 -36.90
N PRO A 894 33.87 33.95 -37.97
CA PRO A 894 33.41 33.50 -39.31
C PRO A 894 34.51 33.11 -40.35
N ASP A 895 34.06 32.90 -41.59
CA ASP A 895 34.75 33.11 -42.89
C ASP A 895 35.82 32.14 -43.46
N ASP A 896 35.32 31.17 -44.25
CA ASP A 896 35.47 31.06 -45.73
C ASP A 896 36.71 30.45 -46.45
N ALA A 897 36.45 29.94 -47.68
CA ALA A 897 37.32 29.35 -48.73
C ALA A 897 38.05 28.00 -48.42
N GLY A 898 38.27 27.07 -49.38
CA GLY A 898 37.81 26.95 -50.79
C GLY A 898 38.84 26.28 -51.73
N VAL A 899 38.40 25.68 -52.87
CA VAL A 899 39.19 25.32 -54.10
C VAL A 899 40.15 24.09 -53.98
N PHE A 900 40.32 23.11 -54.91
CA PHE A 900 39.66 22.67 -56.17
C PHE A 900 40.09 21.24 -56.64
N LEU A 901 39.19 20.51 -57.34
CA LEU A 901 39.33 19.63 -58.57
C LEU A 901 40.51 18.62 -58.76
N TRP A 902 40.62 17.71 -59.76
CA TRP A 902 39.88 17.30 -61.00
C TRP A 902 39.95 15.74 -61.13
N HIS A 903 38.99 15.01 -61.71
CA HIS A 903 38.84 14.65 -63.16
C HIS A 903 37.73 13.56 -63.32
N LEU A 904 37.19 13.15 -64.49
CA LEU A 904 36.71 13.80 -65.73
C LEU A 904 36.03 12.71 -66.62
N ARG A 905 35.02 13.07 -67.46
CA ARG A 905 34.23 12.26 -68.43
C ARG A 905 33.06 11.46 -67.82
N GLY A 906 31.80 11.51 -68.31
CA GLY A 906 31.13 12.45 -69.23
C GLY A 906 30.17 11.79 -70.25
N VAL A 907 29.22 12.57 -70.82
CA VAL A 907 28.49 12.33 -72.10
C VAL A 907 27.39 11.21 -72.03
N ILE A 908 26.10 11.38 -72.44
CA ILE A 908 25.40 12.46 -73.19
C ILE A 908 23.85 12.47 -72.96
N ILE A 909 23.22 13.68 -72.99
CA ILE A 909 21.95 14.15 -73.67
C ILE A 909 20.73 13.18 -73.82
N ALA A 910 19.43 13.56 -73.68
CA ALA A 910 18.74 14.87 -73.78
C ALA A 910 17.47 15.04 -72.89
N ASP A 911 17.15 16.31 -72.59
CA ASP A 911 15.86 17.06 -72.59
C ASP A 911 14.51 16.44 -72.12
N SER A 912 13.64 17.11 -71.31
CA SER A 912 13.23 18.54 -71.13
C SER A 912 12.10 19.02 -72.08
N PRO A 913 11.34 20.14 -71.84
CA PRO A 913 11.09 20.92 -70.60
C PRO A 913 9.61 21.44 -70.40
N PHE A 914 9.40 22.26 -69.34
CA PHE A 914 8.38 23.35 -69.17
C PHE A 914 6.90 22.98 -68.92
N ARG A 915 6.05 23.78 -68.23
CA ARG A 915 6.13 25.04 -67.40
C ARG A 915 4.86 25.05 -66.50
N ALA A 916 4.75 25.49 -65.24
CA ALA A 916 5.27 26.64 -64.47
C ALA A 916 4.82 28.03 -65.00
N PRO A 917 4.55 29.08 -64.17
CA PRO A 917 4.64 29.19 -62.69
C PRO A 917 3.48 29.95 -61.98
N SER A 918 3.50 30.00 -60.63
CA SER A 918 3.33 31.26 -59.87
C SER A 918 3.76 31.12 -58.39
N HIS A 919 4.43 32.15 -57.84
CA HIS A 919 5.00 32.29 -56.48
C HIS A 919 4.15 33.27 -55.63
N PRO A 920 4.43 33.52 -54.32
CA PRO A 920 5.47 32.99 -53.42
C PRO A 920 4.82 32.17 -52.24
N ALA A 921 5.24 32.05 -50.96
CA ALA A 921 6.25 32.76 -50.15
C ALA A 921 6.77 31.99 -48.89
N HIS A 922 7.68 32.65 -48.19
CA HIS A 922 8.35 32.37 -46.90
C HIS A 922 7.39 32.59 -45.69
N MET A 923 7.55 32.06 -44.46
CA MET A 923 8.60 31.25 -43.78
C MET A 923 8.00 30.64 -42.47
N ALA A 924 8.62 29.83 -41.59
CA ALA A 924 10.00 29.34 -41.42
C ALA A 924 10.09 27.88 -40.85
N ALA A 925 10.80 27.70 -39.72
CA ALA A 925 11.29 26.47 -39.07
C ALA A 925 11.23 26.63 -37.51
N ASP A 926 11.44 25.65 -36.62
CA ASP A 926 11.39 24.16 -36.60
C ASP A 926 11.70 23.65 -35.15
N GLN A 927 11.57 22.34 -34.90
CA GLN A 927 12.21 21.50 -33.86
C GLN A 927 11.56 21.23 -32.49
N THR A 928 11.98 20.09 -31.93
CA THR A 928 11.41 19.34 -30.80
C THR A 928 12.51 18.53 -30.11
N ALA A 929 12.59 18.53 -28.78
CA ALA A 929 13.42 17.58 -28.01
C ALA A 929 12.95 17.47 -26.54
N SER A 930 13.41 16.45 -25.80
CA SER A 930 13.00 16.14 -24.42
C SER A 930 14.19 15.75 -23.53
N ARG A 931 14.19 16.13 -22.23
CA ARG A 931 14.49 15.26 -21.06
C ARG A 931 14.59 15.98 -19.69
N LYS A 932 13.99 15.34 -18.68
CA LYS A 932 14.41 15.15 -17.26
C LYS A 932 14.96 16.31 -16.37
N MET A 933 14.18 16.60 -15.32
CA MET A 933 14.49 16.36 -13.88
C MET A 933 14.97 17.50 -12.93
N GLU A 934 14.08 17.80 -11.97
CA GLU A 934 14.24 18.26 -10.56
C GLU A 934 14.79 19.64 -10.09
N LEU A 935 14.15 20.07 -8.98
CA LEU A 935 14.49 21.04 -7.92
C LEU A 935 15.11 22.42 -8.25
N ALA A 936 14.28 23.47 -8.09
CA ALA A 936 14.52 24.54 -7.11
C ALA A 936 13.21 25.27 -6.74
N LYS A 937 13.18 25.98 -5.60
CA LYS A 937 12.01 26.74 -5.11
C LYS A 937 12.20 28.25 -5.41
N HIS A 938 11.14 28.95 -5.80
CA HIS A 938 10.52 30.04 -4.98
C HIS A 938 9.30 30.69 -5.67
N HIS A 939 8.34 31.12 -4.84
CA HIS A 939 7.33 32.21 -4.97
C HIS A 939 7.19 32.94 -6.34
N ALA A 940 6.00 33.24 -6.87
CA ALA A 940 4.79 33.70 -6.16
C ALA A 940 3.47 33.62 -6.96
N SER A 941 2.34 33.71 -6.23
CA SER A 941 1.04 34.31 -6.60
C SER A 941 0.43 34.11 -8.00
N PHE A 942 -0.79 33.54 -8.05
CA PHE A 942 -2.03 34.33 -8.18
C PHE A 942 -3.29 33.52 -7.78
N ARG A 943 -4.41 34.20 -7.49
CA ARG A 943 -5.75 33.60 -7.28
C ARG A 943 -6.71 34.05 -8.40
N PRO A 944 -7.58 33.18 -8.93
CA PRO A 944 -8.82 33.57 -9.59
C PRO A 944 -9.95 33.84 -8.57
N SER A 945 -10.92 34.67 -8.93
CA SER A 945 -12.14 34.93 -8.16
C SER A 945 -13.35 34.17 -8.70
N ALA A 946 -14.30 33.83 -7.82
CA ALA A 946 -15.64 33.33 -8.22
C ALA A 946 -16.51 34.46 -8.80
N PRO A 947 -17.69 34.16 -9.38
CA PRO A 947 -18.89 34.03 -8.53
C PRO A 947 -19.96 33.00 -9.01
N ALA A 948 -21.05 32.93 -8.23
CA ALA A 948 -22.42 32.53 -8.61
C ALA A 948 -22.81 31.03 -8.65
N VAL A 949 -23.07 30.46 -7.46
CA VAL A 949 -24.32 29.72 -7.18
C VAL A 949 -24.83 30.13 -5.79
N ASP A 950 -25.85 31.00 -5.72
CA ASP A 950 -26.45 31.48 -4.46
C ASP A 950 -27.98 31.57 -4.60
N ALA A 951 -28.66 30.41 -4.66
CA ALA A 951 -30.13 30.34 -4.81
C ALA A 951 -30.79 28.99 -4.43
N TRP A 952 -30.22 28.15 -3.54
CA TRP A 952 -30.88 26.86 -3.19
C TRP A 952 -30.81 26.34 -1.75
N PHE A 953 -30.16 27.02 -0.80
CA PHE A 953 -30.23 26.65 0.62
C PHE A 953 -30.71 27.83 1.50
N ARG A 954 -32.01 28.09 1.45
CA ARG A 954 -32.75 28.92 2.42
C ARG A 954 -34.07 28.26 2.83
N ALA A 955 -33.97 27.17 3.57
CA ALA A 955 -35.06 26.59 4.36
C ALA A 955 -34.45 25.73 5.48
N VAL A 956 -35.14 25.61 6.62
CA VAL A 956 -34.75 24.79 7.79
C VAL A 956 -33.43 25.22 8.45
N ALA A 957 -33.50 26.36 9.13
CA ALA A 957 -32.85 26.51 10.44
C ALA A 957 -33.98 26.73 11.45
N ASP A 958 -34.01 25.94 12.53
CA ASP A 958 -34.75 26.13 13.80
C ASP A 958 -34.87 24.78 14.55
N ASP A 959 -33.77 24.31 15.15
CA ASP A 959 -33.80 23.54 16.41
C ASP A 959 -32.43 23.60 17.12
N GLU A 960 -32.41 23.87 18.43
CA GLU A 960 -31.20 24.15 19.22
C GLU A 960 -30.90 23.04 20.26
N SER A 961 -30.61 21.80 19.83
CA SER A 961 -30.08 20.81 20.77
C SER A 961 -29.19 19.69 20.16
N PHE A 962 -27.89 19.95 20.03
CA PHE A 962 -26.86 18.95 20.37
C PHE A 962 -25.47 19.60 20.55
N GLN A 963 -24.67 19.10 21.50
CA GLN A 963 -23.23 19.43 21.58
C GLN A 963 -22.38 18.19 21.25
N PRO A 964 -21.19 18.37 20.64
CA PRO A 964 -20.34 17.25 20.25
C PRO A 964 -19.48 16.77 21.43
N ALA A 965 -19.54 15.47 21.72
CA ALA A 965 -18.59 14.78 22.57
C ALA A 965 -18.33 13.37 22.03
N GLU A 966 -17.08 12.93 22.13
CA GLU A 966 -16.63 11.53 22.16
C GLU A 966 -17.20 10.55 21.11
N PHE A 967 -16.40 10.26 20.07
CA PHE A 967 -15.79 8.92 19.94
C PHE A 967 -14.63 8.94 18.92
N ALA A 968 -13.45 8.47 19.32
CA ALA A 968 -12.29 8.35 18.44
C ALA A 968 -11.44 7.14 18.83
N GLN A 969 -11.65 6.00 18.16
CA GLN A 969 -10.75 4.84 18.14
C GLN A 969 -11.09 3.90 16.98
N SER A 970 -10.13 3.04 16.63
CA SER A 970 -10.18 2.00 15.58
C SER A 970 -10.72 2.44 14.20
N TRP A 971 -9.83 3.02 13.38
CA TRP A 971 -9.84 2.85 11.93
C TRP A 971 -8.51 2.21 11.53
N ASP A 972 -8.52 0.88 11.41
CA ASP A 972 -7.52 0.06 10.73
C ASP A 972 -8.29 -1.06 10.00
N GLU A 973 -7.69 -1.60 8.93
CA GLU A 973 -8.27 -2.61 8.03
C GLU A 973 -9.57 -2.23 7.29
N LEU A 974 -9.43 -1.71 6.05
CA LEU A 974 -10.04 -2.24 4.79
C LEU A 974 -10.11 -1.16 3.70
N SER A 975 -9.12 -1.11 2.80
CA SER A 975 -9.16 -0.21 1.63
C SER A 975 -8.38 -0.70 0.40
N ILE A 976 -8.82 -1.80 -0.22
CA ILE A 976 -8.42 -2.16 -1.60
C ILE A 976 -9.66 -2.66 -2.36
N ILE A 977 -10.15 -1.87 -3.32
CA ILE A 977 -10.71 -2.25 -4.65
C ILE A 977 -11.42 -1.04 -5.30
N ALA A 978 -11.33 -0.96 -6.64
CA ALA A 978 -12.16 -0.16 -7.56
C ALA A 978 -12.18 1.38 -7.40
N ALA A 979 -11.26 1.97 -8.15
CA ALA A 979 -11.32 3.30 -8.74
C ALA A 979 -12.59 3.57 -9.59
N THR A 980 -12.80 4.86 -9.90
CA THR A 980 -13.30 5.50 -11.16
C THR A 980 -13.82 4.61 -12.32
N ALA A 981 -14.81 5.01 -13.15
CA ALA A 981 -15.41 6.34 -13.40
C ALA A 981 -16.75 6.29 -14.18
N VAL A 982 -17.48 7.41 -14.19
CA VAL A 982 -18.36 7.97 -15.26
C VAL A 982 -19.36 7.06 -16.01
N ALA A 983 -20.65 7.40 -15.83
CA ALA A 983 -21.71 7.41 -16.85
C ALA A 983 -22.76 8.43 -16.35
N ASP A 984 -22.86 9.63 -16.91
CA ASP A 984 -23.54 10.03 -18.17
C ASP A 984 -24.92 10.64 -17.90
N ALA A 985 -25.28 11.66 -18.68
CA ALA A 985 -26.56 12.36 -18.56
C ALA A 985 -27.54 11.87 -19.62
N PHE A 986 -28.82 11.69 -19.27
CA PHE A 986 -29.96 12.47 -19.80
C PHE A 986 -31.31 11.75 -19.62
N SER A 987 -32.23 12.43 -18.91
CA SER A 987 -33.65 12.50 -19.29
C SER A 987 -34.46 11.17 -19.18
N PRO A 988 -35.76 11.13 -19.55
CA PRO A 988 -36.86 11.56 -18.67
C PRO A 988 -37.86 10.39 -18.42
N LYS A 989 -38.96 10.48 -17.66
CA LYS A 989 -39.75 11.60 -17.08
C LYS A 989 -40.26 11.16 -15.70
N THR A 990 -40.69 12.13 -14.88
CA THR A 990 -41.32 11.94 -13.54
C THR A 990 -40.46 11.22 -12.51
#